data_AF-A0A7S3EAE8-F1
#
_entry.id   AF-A0A7S3EAE8-F1
#
_cell.length_a   1.000
_cell.length_b   1.000
_cell.length_c   1.000
_cell.angle_alpha   90.00
_cell.angle_beta   90.00
_cell.angle_gamma   90.00
#
_symmetry.space_group_name_H-M   'P 1'
#
loop_
_entity.id
_entity.type
_entity.pdbx_description
1 polymer ?
#
loop_
_entity_poly.entity_id
_entity_poly.type
_entity_poly.pdbx_seq_one_letter_code
_entity_poly.pdbx_strand_id
1 'polypeptide(L)'
;KAKSSTLKASYLTRTWRFAEIESAHKIAQSGIRCDYVLLAAASNSNASVIPAASSISQGLYIEPEAGESSLTPWLSHFKSWPSSSPIIAKASGQALASLLFGAVLERREIHVRQVRTKEDLQIIRISKEKGMSVTCDVDVMDLYAKSASDLTISVADKEALWESLDLIDAVTGPPELVISLLLQSEVEGRLPQGWVRSRLVDNPRRILGLTDTKDSYIEVDMSESWDAPAASELSGTKCLGKVRRVVLRGEIAFLDGKVWSAEGAAKNETRLVVEDASTMLPSSDARKEMGMARKRAPSLSNLKVLSLDQEEATNQSMDGSEDQASAGTIDSKRPLLHMTKVSDRVKPASPTLIKRPSDRTGTLSWVGRDILSIKDFNRDELHILFNCAYEMRQIVSRMGQYDILKGKVLANLFYEPSTRTSCSFEAAMTRLGGSTISVREASVSSAAKGESLEDTVRTMESYCDITVLRYPVAGEVQRAASFARKPMINAGDGVGEHPTQALLDVFTIREELGTVNGITVAFVGDLANGRTVHSLAKLLSLYSVKLRYVSPKSLSMPSEVLDEVASRGVDQSEHTDLDSVVRDCDVLYVTRVQKERFEEMEEYERLKLQYCITPKTLIKVKDTAIVMHPLPRVGEISPECDSDPRSVYFRQMEYGMYIRMALLAMLLGKV
;
A
#
# COMPACT_ATOMS: atom_id res chain seq x y z
N LYS A 1 -12.02 10.58 12.13
CA LYS A 1 -11.41 9.35 11.57
C LYS A 1 -11.18 9.59 10.09
N ALA A 2 -10.02 10.09 9.69
CA ALA A 2 -9.67 10.28 8.29
C ALA A 2 -8.38 9.49 8.06
N LYS A 3 -8.50 8.30 7.45
CA LYS A 3 -7.38 7.43 7.09
C LYS A 3 -6.69 8.05 5.87
N SER A 4 -5.38 8.32 5.86
CA SER A 4 -4.74 8.60 4.57
C SER A 4 -4.87 7.34 3.69
N SER A 5 -5.30 7.55 2.45
CA SER A 5 -5.48 6.47 1.48
C SER A 5 -4.35 6.56 0.47
N THR A 6 -3.52 5.51 0.41
CA THR A 6 -2.52 5.36 -0.64
C THR A 6 -3.17 4.66 -1.83
N LEU A 7 -3.43 5.40 -2.90
CA LEU A 7 -4.03 4.87 -4.14
C LEU A 7 -2.93 4.57 -5.15
N LYS A 8 -2.82 3.32 -5.63
CA LYS A 8 -1.96 2.99 -6.78
C LYS A 8 -2.69 3.34 -8.08
N ALA A 9 -2.87 4.62 -8.41
CA ALA A 9 -3.60 5.01 -9.63
C ALA A 9 -2.81 4.64 -10.91
N SER A 10 -3.48 4.04 -11.88
CA SER A 10 -2.89 3.71 -13.20
C SER A 10 -3.76 4.15 -14.37
N TYR A 11 -4.83 4.90 -14.12
CA TYR A 11 -5.77 5.29 -15.17
C TYR A 11 -6.23 6.73 -15.09
N LEU A 12 -5.53 7.56 -15.86
CA LEU A 12 -5.85 8.96 -16.07
C LEU A 12 -5.58 9.25 -17.55
N THR A 13 -6.63 9.51 -18.32
CA THR A 13 -6.53 9.58 -19.78
C THR A 13 -6.71 11.01 -20.27
N ARG A 14 -5.74 11.51 -21.03
CA ARG A 14 -5.92 12.57 -22.02
C ARG A 14 -5.74 11.97 -23.41
N THR A 15 -6.74 12.13 -24.28
CA THR A 15 -6.68 11.62 -25.65
C THR A 15 -6.10 12.67 -26.58
N TRP A 16 -5.07 12.30 -27.32
CA TRP A 16 -4.47 13.14 -28.36
C TRP A 16 -4.59 12.40 -29.69
N ARG A 17 -5.08 13.09 -30.73
CA ARG A 17 -5.15 12.52 -32.08
C ARG A 17 -3.91 12.94 -32.86
N PHE A 18 -3.24 11.97 -33.47
CA PHE A 18 -2.09 12.19 -34.34
C PHE A 18 -2.39 11.59 -35.71
N ALA A 19 -1.85 12.22 -36.76
CA ALA A 19 -1.99 11.72 -38.13
C ALA A 19 -1.21 10.41 -38.36
N GLU A 20 -0.09 10.23 -37.64
CA GLU A 20 0.81 9.08 -37.77
C GLU A 20 1.24 8.56 -36.39
N ILE A 21 1.31 7.24 -36.25
CA ILE A 21 1.70 6.58 -34.99
C ILE A 21 3.17 6.88 -34.62
N GLU A 22 4.07 6.99 -35.61
CA GLU A 22 5.48 7.36 -35.38
C GLU A 22 5.62 8.77 -34.81
N SER A 23 4.81 9.72 -35.30
CA SER A 23 4.74 11.07 -34.77
C SER A 23 4.24 11.08 -33.32
N ALA A 24 3.25 10.26 -33.00
CA ALA A 24 2.78 10.09 -31.62
C ALA A 24 3.89 9.52 -30.72
N HIS A 25 4.64 8.53 -31.20
CA HIS A 25 5.75 7.92 -30.46
C HIS A 25 6.90 8.91 -30.19
N LYS A 26 7.27 9.71 -31.20
CA LYS A 26 8.32 10.72 -31.09
C LYS A 26 7.96 11.85 -30.11
N ILE A 27 6.72 12.32 -30.16
CA ILE A 27 6.21 13.32 -29.20
C ILE A 27 6.19 12.72 -27.80
N ALA A 28 5.75 11.46 -27.67
CA ALA A 28 5.72 10.76 -26.40
C ALA A 28 7.09 10.66 -25.72
N GLN A 29 8.14 10.36 -26.50
CA GLN A 29 9.52 10.30 -26.02
C GLN A 29 10.09 11.66 -25.58
N SER A 30 9.56 12.77 -26.08
CA SER A 30 10.15 14.11 -25.88
C SER A 30 9.59 14.91 -24.69
N GLY A 31 8.46 14.50 -24.11
CA GLY A 31 7.82 15.31 -23.06
C GLY A 31 6.70 14.69 -22.22
N ILE A 32 6.38 13.41 -22.41
CA ILE A 32 5.36 12.76 -21.56
C ILE A 32 5.95 12.46 -20.17
N ARG A 33 5.15 12.70 -19.12
CA ARG A 33 5.52 12.51 -17.71
C ARG A 33 4.69 11.45 -16.98
N CYS A 34 3.84 10.73 -17.70
CA CYS A 34 3.02 9.63 -17.20
C CYS A 34 3.10 8.43 -18.15
N ASP A 35 2.79 7.24 -17.66
CA ASP A 35 2.68 6.09 -18.55
C ASP A 35 1.56 6.30 -19.57
N TYR A 36 1.76 5.76 -20.76
CA TYR A 36 0.83 5.93 -21.87
C TYR A 36 0.69 4.64 -22.68
N VAL A 37 -0.46 4.52 -23.34
CA VAL A 37 -0.74 3.49 -24.34
C VAL A 37 -1.15 4.15 -25.64
N LEU A 38 -0.80 3.52 -26.76
CA LEU A 38 -1.24 3.95 -28.08
C LEU A 38 -2.44 3.14 -28.53
N LEU A 39 -3.43 3.81 -29.11
CA LEU A 39 -4.62 3.17 -29.69
C LEU A 39 -4.65 3.44 -31.19
N ALA A 40 -4.98 2.42 -31.98
CA ALA A 40 -5.16 2.57 -33.42
C ALA A 40 -6.57 3.09 -33.70
N ALA A 41 -6.68 4.25 -34.37
CA ALA A 41 -7.98 4.85 -34.69
C ALA A 41 -8.60 4.23 -35.95
N ALA A 42 -9.76 3.61 -35.80
CA ALA A 42 -10.56 3.07 -36.89
C ALA A 42 -11.25 4.20 -37.67
N SER A 43 -11.36 4.01 -38.98
CA SER A 43 -12.15 4.83 -39.90
C SER A 43 -12.95 3.93 -40.83
N ASN A 44 -13.90 4.49 -41.56
CA ASN A 44 -14.74 3.74 -42.50
C ASN A 44 -13.98 3.06 -43.65
N SER A 45 -12.70 3.41 -43.87
CA SER A 45 -11.92 2.96 -45.02
C SER A 45 -10.65 2.18 -44.67
N ASN A 46 -10.26 2.09 -43.39
CA ASN A 46 -8.94 1.53 -43.02
C ASN A 46 -8.97 0.11 -42.43
N ALA A 47 -10.11 -0.61 -42.49
CA ALA A 47 -10.25 -1.95 -41.91
C ALA A 47 -9.28 -3.01 -42.48
N SER A 48 -8.83 -2.86 -43.72
CA SER A 48 -7.87 -3.78 -44.35
C SER A 48 -6.42 -3.53 -43.91
N VAL A 49 -6.09 -2.32 -43.48
CA VAL A 49 -4.69 -1.91 -43.19
C VAL A 49 -4.44 -1.78 -41.69
N ILE A 50 -5.46 -1.39 -40.92
CA ILE A 50 -5.34 -1.16 -39.48
C ILE A 50 -4.80 -2.37 -38.69
N PRO A 51 -5.07 -3.66 -39.02
CA PRO A 51 -4.54 -4.77 -38.23
C PRO A 51 -3.01 -4.78 -38.14
N ALA A 52 -2.29 -4.24 -39.11
CA ALA A 52 -0.84 -4.12 -39.05
C ALA A 52 -0.36 -3.23 -37.87
N ALA A 53 -1.19 -2.28 -37.44
CA ALA A 53 -0.91 -1.39 -36.31
C ALA A 53 -1.05 -2.09 -34.95
N SER A 54 -1.61 -3.32 -34.88
CA SER A 54 -1.78 -4.03 -33.61
C SER A 54 -0.45 -4.43 -32.96
N SER A 55 0.65 -4.44 -33.72
CA SER A 55 2.00 -4.68 -33.19
C SER A 55 2.55 -3.51 -32.36
N ILE A 56 2.02 -2.30 -32.59
CA ILE A 56 2.49 -1.04 -31.98
C ILE A 56 1.38 -0.26 -31.27
N SER A 57 0.21 -0.89 -31.07
CA SER A 57 -0.93 -0.30 -30.36
C SER A 57 -1.57 -1.32 -29.42
N GLN A 58 -2.07 -0.83 -28.29
CA GLN A 58 -2.66 -1.66 -27.25
C GLN A 58 -4.09 -2.08 -27.59
N GLY A 59 -4.81 -1.26 -28.37
CA GLY A 59 -6.21 -1.50 -28.69
C GLY A 59 -6.71 -0.69 -29.88
N LEU A 60 -7.92 -1.02 -30.33
CA LEU A 60 -8.63 -0.32 -31.39
C LEU A 60 -9.49 0.79 -30.78
N TYR A 61 -9.44 1.98 -31.35
CA TYR A 61 -10.30 3.10 -30.98
C TYR A 61 -11.31 3.41 -32.09
N ILE A 62 -12.60 3.41 -31.75
CA ILE A 62 -13.71 3.67 -32.66
C ILE A 62 -14.47 4.91 -32.19
N GLU A 63 -14.62 5.90 -33.07
CA GLU A 63 -15.44 7.09 -32.80
C GLU A 63 -16.20 7.43 -34.09
N PRO A 64 -17.44 6.93 -34.24
CA PRO A 64 -18.26 7.20 -35.42
C PRO A 64 -18.53 8.69 -35.58
N GLU A 65 -18.74 9.14 -36.82
CA GLU A 65 -19.11 10.53 -37.05
C GLU A 65 -20.52 10.83 -36.52
N ALA A 66 -20.80 12.10 -36.22
CA ALA A 66 -22.09 12.50 -35.68
C ALA A 66 -23.22 12.13 -36.66
N GLY A 67 -24.19 11.32 -36.21
CA GLY A 67 -25.31 10.85 -37.02
C GLY A 67 -25.03 9.55 -37.80
N GLU A 68 -23.82 8.98 -37.70
CA GLU A 68 -23.49 7.71 -38.31
C GLU A 68 -24.04 6.53 -37.50
N SER A 69 -24.97 5.76 -38.10
CA SER A 69 -25.58 4.58 -37.49
C SER A 69 -25.31 3.28 -38.26
N SER A 70 -24.56 3.36 -39.37
CA SER A 70 -24.25 2.19 -40.19
C SER A 70 -23.25 1.27 -39.49
N LEU A 71 -23.66 0.03 -39.25
CA LEU A 71 -22.82 -0.99 -38.61
C LEU A 71 -21.78 -1.60 -39.55
N THR A 72 -22.04 -1.57 -40.86
CA THR A 72 -21.27 -2.30 -41.88
C THR A 72 -19.78 -1.95 -41.91
N PRO A 73 -19.37 -0.66 -41.85
CA PRO A 73 -17.95 -0.29 -41.83
C PRO A 73 -17.23 -0.83 -40.59
N TRP A 74 -17.92 -0.82 -39.44
CA TRP A 74 -17.36 -1.22 -38.16
C TRP A 74 -17.19 -2.73 -38.05
N LEU A 75 -18.13 -3.56 -38.52
CA LEU A 75 -18.00 -5.03 -38.45
C LEU A 75 -16.70 -5.56 -39.07
N SER A 76 -16.22 -4.91 -40.13
CA SER A 76 -14.93 -5.28 -40.76
C SER A 76 -13.75 -5.07 -39.82
N HIS A 77 -13.81 -4.06 -38.95
CA HIS A 77 -12.83 -3.83 -37.88
C HIS A 77 -12.92 -4.86 -36.77
N PHE A 78 -14.12 -5.20 -36.31
CA PHE A 78 -14.30 -6.23 -35.26
C PHE A 78 -13.75 -7.60 -35.70
N LYS A 79 -13.84 -7.93 -37.00
CA LYS A 79 -13.29 -9.15 -37.60
C LYS A 79 -11.78 -9.13 -37.78
N SER A 80 -11.23 -8.01 -38.22
CA SER A 80 -9.82 -7.89 -38.63
C SER A 80 -8.89 -7.56 -37.47
N TRP A 81 -9.40 -6.91 -36.40
CA TRP A 81 -8.61 -6.58 -35.23
C TRP A 81 -8.34 -7.82 -34.35
N PRO A 82 -7.13 -8.01 -33.78
CA PRO A 82 -6.82 -9.18 -32.96
C PRO A 82 -7.76 -9.34 -31.77
N SER A 83 -8.22 -10.58 -31.52
CA SER A 83 -9.19 -10.88 -30.46
C SER A 83 -8.64 -10.69 -29.04
N SER A 84 -7.32 -10.76 -28.87
CA SER A 84 -6.63 -10.52 -27.60
C SER A 84 -6.52 -9.04 -27.22
N SER A 85 -6.82 -8.13 -28.14
CA SER A 85 -6.67 -6.69 -27.93
C SER A 85 -8.03 -6.01 -27.69
N PRO A 86 -8.11 -5.07 -26.72
CA PRO A 86 -9.33 -4.36 -26.39
C PRO A 86 -9.84 -3.49 -27.55
N ILE A 87 -11.17 -3.35 -27.61
CA ILE A 87 -11.86 -2.38 -28.46
C ILE A 87 -12.45 -1.30 -27.56
N ILE A 88 -12.13 -0.05 -27.86
CA ILE A 88 -12.54 1.14 -27.12
C ILE A 88 -13.37 1.99 -28.06
N ALA A 89 -14.57 2.37 -27.65
CA ALA A 89 -15.48 3.16 -28.46
C ALA A 89 -15.94 4.42 -27.75
N LYS A 90 -16.04 5.52 -28.48
CA LYS A 90 -16.77 6.72 -28.06
C LYS A 90 -17.97 6.90 -28.97
N ALA A 91 -19.15 6.56 -28.48
CA ALA A 91 -20.39 6.58 -29.24
C ALA A 91 -21.59 6.82 -28.31
N SER A 92 -22.67 7.37 -28.86
CA SER A 92 -23.93 7.62 -28.16
C SER A 92 -25.14 7.20 -28.99
N GLY A 93 -26.28 7.00 -28.33
CA GLY A 93 -27.57 6.68 -28.93
C GLY A 93 -27.53 5.48 -29.89
N GLN A 94 -27.99 5.70 -31.13
CA GLN A 94 -28.07 4.65 -32.15
C GLN A 94 -26.70 4.08 -32.55
N ALA A 95 -25.65 4.92 -32.56
CA ALA A 95 -24.30 4.49 -32.87
C ALA A 95 -23.76 3.53 -31.80
N LEU A 96 -24.01 3.85 -30.52
CA LEU A 96 -23.66 2.99 -29.39
C LEU A 96 -24.37 1.63 -29.50
N ALA A 97 -25.69 1.63 -29.68
CA ALA A 97 -26.46 0.39 -29.82
C ALA A 97 -25.95 -0.48 -30.99
N SER A 98 -25.60 0.15 -32.11
CA SER A 98 -25.06 -0.54 -33.28
C SER A 98 -23.69 -1.18 -32.99
N LEU A 99 -22.77 -0.45 -32.38
CA LEU A 99 -21.45 -0.99 -32.02
C LEU A 99 -21.55 -2.13 -31.00
N LEU A 100 -22.43 -2.02 -30.01
CA LEU A 100 -22.68 -3.09 -29.03
C LEU A 100 -23.24 -4.34 -29.71
N PHE A 101 -24.16 -4.19 -30.66
CA PHE A 101 -24.66 -5.31 -31.44
C PHE A 101 -23.55 -5.96 -32.28
N GLY A 102 -22.69 -5.15 -32.93
CA GLY A 102 -21.50 -5.66 -33.64
C GLY A 102 -20.55 -6.44 -32.73
N ALA A 103 -20.32 -5.94 -31.52
CA ALA A 103 -19.49 -6.61 -30.52
C ALA A 103 -20.05 -7.99 -30.14
N VAL A 104 -21.37 -8.13 -30.01
CA VAL A 104 -22.02 -9.43 -29.74
C VAL A 104 -21.84 -10.41 -30.88
N LEU A 105 -22.06 -9.94 -32.12
CA LEU A 105 -21.93 -10.80 -33.31
C LEU A 105 -20.54 -11.40 -33.42
N GLU A 106 -19.51 -10.60 -33.14
CA GLU A 106 -18.11 -11.02 -33.24
C GLU A 106 -17.52 -11.52 -31.90
N ARG A 107 -18.35 -11.64 -30.85
CA ARG A 107 -17.97 -12.06 -29.48
C ARG A 107 -16.78 -11.27 -28.93
N ARG A 108 -16.81 -9.96 -29.09
CA ARG A 108 -15.78 -9.02 -28.66
C ARG A 108 -16.19 -8.29 -27.40
N GLU A 109 -15.22 -8.07 -26.53
CA GLU A 109 -15.37 -7.13 -25.42
C GLU A 109 -15.23 -5.70 -25.94
N ILE A 110 -16.05 -4.79 -25.43
CA ILE A 110 -16.04 -3.38 -25.82
C ILE A 110 -16.11 -2.48 -24.59
N HIS A 111 -15.26 -1.45 -24.58
CA HIS A 111 -15.24 -0.42 -23.56
C HIS A 111 -15.76 0.91 -24.12
N VAL A 112 -16.83 1.43 -23.53
CA VAL A 112 -17.50 2.67 -23.95
C VAL A 112 -16.96 3.84 -23.13
N ARG A 113 -16.35 4.81 -23.80
CA ARG A 113 -15.73 6.00 -23.23
C ARG A 113 -16.74 7.13 -23.05
N GLN A 114 -16.59 7.89 -21.97
CA GLN A 114 -17.28 9.16 -21.73
C GLN A 114 -18.79 9.07 -21.91
N VAL A 115 -19.42 8.09 -21.26
CA VAL A 115 -20.88 7.97 -21.21
C VAL A 115 -21.45 9.16 -20.47
N ARG A 116 -22.47 9.80 -21.05
CA ARG A 116 -23.01 11.08 -20.55
C ARG A 116 -24.51 11.07 -20.32
N THR A 117 -25.28 10.37 -21.15
CA THR A 117 -26.74 10.50 -21.11
C THR A 117 -27.41 9.34 -20.39
N LYS A 118 -28.60 9.60 -19.86
CA LYS A 118 -29.46 8.57 -19.27
C LYS A 118 -29.80 7.48 -20.28
N GLU A 119 -30.04 7.83 -21.54
CA GLU A 119 -30.34 6.88 -22.60
C GLU A 119 -29.17 5.92 -22.87
N ASP A 120 -27.94 6.43 -22.92
CA ASP A 120 -26.75 5.61 -23.15
C ASP A 120 -26.50 4.65 -21.98
N LEU A 121 -26.71 5.11 -20.74
CA LEU A 121 -26.66 4.25 -19.56
C LEU A 121 -27.71 3.13 -19.61
N GLN A 122 -28.92 3.41 -20.07
CA GLN A 122 -29.96 2.38 -20.24
C GLN A 122 -29.56 1.34 -21.28
N ILE A 123 -28.99 1.76 -22.41
CA ILE A 123 -28.48 0.84 -23.45
C ILE A 123 -27.39 -0.08 -22.85
N ILE A 124 -26.47 0.47 -22.07
CA ILE A 124 -25.39 -0.29 -21.41
C ILE A 124 -25.96 -1.23 -20.34
N ARG A 125 -26.91 -0.77 -19.53
CA ARG A 125 -27.59 -1.60 -18.50
C ARG A 125 -28.22 -2.83 -19.12
N ILE A 126 -29.06 -2.64 -20.15
CA ILE A 126 -29.72 -3.74 -20.86
C ILE A 126 -28.68 -4.70 -21.44
N SER A 127 -27.59 -4.16 -22.01
CA SER A 127 -26.52 -4.98 -22.58
C SER A 127 -25.83 -5.85 -21.51
N LYS A 128 -25.49 -5.27 -20.35
CA LYS A 128 -24.91 -6.01 -19.21
C LYS A 128 -25.87 -7.08 -18.66
N GLU A 129 -27.15 -6.76 -18.51
CA GLU A 129 -28.19 -7.69 -18.05
C GLU A 129 -28.39 -8.88 -19.00
N LYS A 130 -28.18 -8.67 -20.29
CA LYS A 130 -28.19 -9.74 -21.32
C LYS A 130 -26.89 -10.54 -21.38
N GLY A 131 -25.93 -10.27 -20.48
CA GLY A 131 -24.66 -10.99 -20.41
C GLY A 131 -23.64 -10.57 -21.46
N MET A 132 -23.79 -9.37 -22.05
CA MET A 132 -22.82 -8.84 -23.00
C MET A 132 -21.57 -8.34 -22.27
N SER A 133 -20.39 -8.63 -22.81
CA SER A 133 -19.10 -8.13 -22.29
C SER A 133 -18.87 -6.66 -22.68
N VAL A 134 -19.64 -5.76 -22.05
CA VAL A 134 -19.50 -4.32 -22.19
C VAL A 134 -19.00 -3.71 -20.88
N THR A 135 -18.08 -2.76 -20.99
CA THR A 135 -17.69 -1.90 -19.86
C THR A 135 -17.82 -0.44 -20.26
N CYS A 136 -17.88 0.48 -19.30
CA CYS A 136 -17.90 1.90 -19.59
C CYS A 136 -17.15 2.78 -18.59
N ASP A 137 -16.78 3.97 -19.05
CA ASP A 137 -16.32 5.06 -18.20
C ASP A 137 -17.13 6.34 -18.36
N VAL A 138 -17.00 7.18 -17.34
CA VAL A 138 -17.55 8.54 -17.30
C VAL A 138 -16.44 9.54 -17.02
N ASP A 139 -16.66 10.80 -17.38
CA ASP A 139 -15.75 11.89 -16.99
C ASP A 139 -16.10 12.38 -15.58
N VAL A 140 -15.10 12.59 -14.72
CA VAL A 140 -15.31 13.08 -13.35
C VAL A 140 -15.96 14.46 -13.35
N MET A 141 -15.69 15.30 -14.35
CA MET A 141 -16.29 16.64 -14.41
C MET A 141 -17.78 16.57 -14.73
N ASP A 142 -18.21 15.56 -15.51
CA ASP A 142 -19.62 15.31 -15.80
C ASP A 142 -20.36 14.79 -14.55
N LEU A 143 -19.69 14.04 -13.66
CA LEU A 143 -20.25 13.60 -12.36
C LEU A 143 -20.44 14.76 -11.37
N TYR A 144 -19.47 15.67 -11.28
CA TYR A 144 -19.43 16.76 -10.28
C TYR A 144 -19.83 18.11 -10.84
N ALA A 145 -20.65 18.10 -11.87
CA ALA A 145 -21.12 19.21 -12.64
C ALA A 145 -21.95 20.26 -11.84
N LYS A 146 -21.54 21.55 -11.78
CA LYS A 146 -22.20 22.63 -11.01
C LYS A 146 -23.48 23.19 -11.64
N SER A 147 -23.46 23.53 -12.93
CA SER A 147 -24.59 24.18 -13.62
C SER A 147 -24.61 23.81 -15.11
N ALA A 148 -25.81 23.69 -15.71
CA ALA A 148 -25.94 23.35 -17.13
C ALA A 148 -25.29 24.37 -18.09
N SER A 149 -25.04 25.61 -17.64
CA SER A 149 -24.35 26.65 -18.40
C SER A 149 -22.82 26.50 -18.41
N ASP A 150 -22.24 25.82 -17.43
CA ASP A 150 -20.80 25.57 -17.33
C ASP A 150 -20.38 24.21 -17.93
N LEU A 151 -21.34 23.49 -18.57
CA LEU A 151 -21.20 22.07 -18.91
C LEU A 151 -21.78 21.66 -20.25
N THR A 152 -21.29 20.50 -20.69
CA THR A 152 -21.78 19.70 -21.82
C THR A 152 -22.80 18.61 -21.43
N ILE A 153 -23.35 18.62 -20.21
CA ILE A 153 -24.30 17.60 -19.68
C ILE A 153 -25.47 18.24 -18.92
N SER A 154 -26.66 17.63 -18.99
CA SER A 154 -27.87 18.12 -18.28
C SER A 154 -27.88 17.70 -16.80
N VAL A 155 -28.69 18.39 -15.97
CA VAL A 155 -28.85 18.04 -14.54
C VAL A 155 -29.45 16.64 -14.38
N ALA A 156 -30.45 16.30 -15.19
CA ALA A 156 -31.09 14.98 -15.16
C ALA A 156 -30.13 13.85 -15.56
N ASP A 157 -29.25 14.10 -16.53
CA ASP A 157 -28.22 13.14 -16.93
C ASP A 157 -27.16 12.96 -15.84
N LYS A 158 -26.72 14.05 -15.20
CA LYS A 158 -25.82 13.99 -14.04
C LYS A 158 -26.40 13.12 -12.93
N GLU A 159 -27.66 13.33 -12.58
CA GLU A 159 -28.37 12.52 -11.58
C GLU A 159 -28.42 11.05 -12.01
N ALA A 160 -28.70 10.77 -13.29
CA ALA A 160 -28.69 9.41 -13.82
C ALA A 160 -27.31 8.72 -13.72
N LEU A 161 -26.21 9.46 -13.88
CA LEU A 161 -24.85 8.94 -13.65
C LEU A 161 -24.67 8.53 -12.18
N TRP A 162 -25.10 9.35 -11.23
CA TRP A 162 -25.03 9.06 -9.79
C TRP A 162 -25.93 7.89 -9.36
N GLU A 163 -27.10 7.75 -9.98
CA GLU A 163 -28.01 6.61 -9.74
C GLU A 163 -27.46 5.28 -10.31
N SER A 164 -26.52 5.36 -11.25
CA SER A 164 -26.02 4.21 -12.02
C SER A 164 -24.53 3.90 -11.77
N LEU A 165 -24.00 4.25 -10.59
CA LEU A 165 -22.59 4.03 -10.21
C LEU A 165 -22.15 2.55 -10.24
N ASP A 166 -23.10 1.62 -10.15
CA ASP A 166 -22.88 0.18 -10.27
C ASP A 166 -22.49 -0.23 -11.70
N LEU A 167 -23.01 0.48 -12.70
CA LEU A 167 -22.71 0.25 -14.11
C LEU A 167 -21.35 0.81 -14.53
N ILE A 168 -20.80 1.78 -13.79
CA ILE A 168 -19.58 2.49 -14.16
C ILE A 168 -18.35 1.67 -13.77
N ASP A 169 -17.55 1.29 -14.78
CA ASP A 169 -16.37 0.45 -14.58
C ASP A 169 -15.10 1.29 -14.35
N ALA A 170 -14.99 2.47 -14.97
CA ALA A 170 -13.86 3.37 -14.79
C ALA A 170 -14.28 4.84 -14.75
N VAL A 171 -13.41 5.70 -14.23
CA VAL A 171 -13.61 7.15 -14.24
C VAL A 171 -12.40 7.82 -14.89
N THR A 172 -12.65 8.84 -15.70
CA THR A 172 -11.64 9.57 -16.45
C THR A 172 -11.65 11.05 -16.08
N GLY A 173 -10.54 11.73 -16.31
CA GLY A 173 -10.44 13.17 -16.07
C GLY A 173 -9.03 13.61 -15.67
N PRO A 174 -8.87 14.87 -15.27
CA PRO A 174 -7.58 15.40 -14.84
C PRO A 174 -7.08 14.72 -13.54
N PRO A 175 -5.81 14.24 -13.51
CA PRO A 175 -5.22 13.50 -12.39
C PRO A 175 -5.50 14.05 -10.98
N GLU A 176 -5.21 15.34 -10.80
CA GLU A 176 -5.30 16.02 -9.51
C GLU A 176 -6.75 16.17 -9.04
N LEU A 177 -7.70 16.22 -9.98
CA LEU A 177 -9.12 16.45 -9.70
C LEU A 177 -9.86 15.14 -9.46
N VAL A 178 -9.60 14.11 -10.27
CA VAL A 178 -10.33 12.83 -10.21
C VAL A 178 -10.20 12.20 -8.83
N ILE A 179 -8.97 12.07 -8.32
CA ILE A 179 -8.72 11.41 -7.03
C ILE A 179 -9.34 12.21 -5.88
N SER A 180 -9.08 13.52 -5.86
CA SER A 180 -9.47 14.39 -4.76
C SER A 180 -10.99 14.53 -4.65
N LEU A 181 -11.71 14.66 -5.78
CA LEU A 181 -13.18 14.74 -5.80
C LEU A 181 -13.83 13.41 -5.36
N LEU A 182 -13.36 12.28 -5.89
CA LEU A 182 -13.91 10.97 -5.56
C LEU A 182 -13.66 10.59 -4.10
N LEU A 183 -12.46 10.86 -3.57
CA LEU A 183 -12.16 10.61 -2.16
C LEU A 183 -13.00 11.48 -1.22
N GLN A 184 -13.28 12.73 -1.58
CA GLN A 184 -14.20 13.58 -0.81
C GLN A 184 -15.58 12.92 -0.72
N SER A 185 -16.13 12.41 -1.82
CA SER A 185 -17.43 11.72 -1.81
C SER A 185 -17.42 10.37 -1.09
N GLU A 186 -16.30 9.66 -1.06
CA GLU A 186 -16.12 8.47 -0.22
C GLU A 186 -16.12 8.83 1.28
N VAL A 187 -15.49 9.95 1.67
CA VAL A 187 -15.52 10.47 3.06
C VAL A 187 -16.91 10.91 3.50
N GLU A 188 -17.65 11.56 2.60
CA GLU A 188 -19.05 11.97 2.84
C GLU A 188 -20.03 10.78 2.86
N GLY A 189 -19.57 9.58 2.48
CA GLY A 189 -20.40 8.39 2.41
C GLY A 189 -21.32 8.33 1.17
N ARG A 190 -21.13 9.23 0.19
CA ARG A 190 -21.79 9.16 -1.13
C ARG A 190 -21.25 8.01 -1.98
N LEU A 191 -19.98 7.64 -1.82
CA LEU A 191 -19.37 6.50 -2.51
C LEU A 191 -19.05 5.36 -1.53
N PRO A 192 -19.26 4.09 -1.93
CA PRO A 192 -18.87 2.94 -1.12
C PRO A 192 -17.37 2.86 -0.89
N GLN A 193 -16.97 2.32 0.25
CA GLN A 193 -15.55 2.13 0.56
C GLN A 193 -14.87 1.24 -0.50
N GLY A 194 -13.72 1.68 -1.03
CA GLY A 194 -12.96 0.95 -2.05
C GLY A 194 -13.48 1.11 -3.49
N TRP A 195 -14.61 1.80 -3.69
CA TRP A 195 -15.14 2.09 -5.02
C TRP A 195 -14.13 2.86 -5.88
N VAL A 196 -13.49 3.88 -5.31
CA VAL A 196 -12.48 4.72 -5.97
C VAL A 196 -11.31 3.88 -6.48
N ARG A 197 -10.80 2.96 -5.65
CA ARG A 197 -9.70 2.08 -6.03
C ARG A 197 -10.08 1.19 -7.22
N SER A 198 -11.24 0.55 -7.20
CA SER A 198 -11.62 -0.32 -8.31
C SER A 198 -11.76 0.45 -9.63
N ARG A 199 -12.26 1.69 -9.62
CA ARG A 199 -12.54 2.47 -10.85
C ARG A 199 -11.33 3.23 -11.40
N LEU A 200 -10.33 3.50 -10.57
CA LEU A 200 -9.09 4.19 -10.99
C LEU A 200 -7.89 3.25 -11.16
N VAL A 201 -7.98 2.01 -10.64
CA VAL A 201 -6.87 1.06 -10.59
C VAL A 201 -7.27 -0.28 -11.20
N ASP A 202 -8.13 -1.02 -10.52
CA ASP A 202 -8.29 -2.45 -10.79
C ASP A 202 -9.00 -2.69 -12.14
N ASN A 203 -10.12 -1.99 -12.38
CA ASN A 203 -10.90 -2.13 -13.60
C ASN A 203 -10.16 -1.62 -14.84
N PRO A 204 -9.55 -0.41 -14.83
CA PRO A 204 -8.81 0.03 -16.01
C PRO A 204 -7.63 -0.87 -16.38
N ARG A 205 -6.91 -1.40 -15.39
CA ARG A 205 -5.84 -2.39 -15.63
C ARG A 205 -6.38 -3.62 -16.36
N ARG A 206 -7.54 -4.13 -15.94
CA ARG A 206 -8.21 -5.25 -16.61
C ARG A 206 -8.70 -4.88 -18.01
N ILE A 207 -9.36 -3.72 -18.16
CA ILE A 207 -9.96 -3.27 -19.41
C ILE A 207 -8.90 -3.03 -20.49
N LEU A 208 -7.77 -2.44 -20.13
CA LEU A 208 -6.70 -2.10 -21.08
C LEU A 208 -5.54 -3.10 -21.11
N GLY A 209 -5.51 -4.08 -20.20
CA GLY A 209 -4.39 -5.01 -20.08
C GLY A 209 -3.08 -4.32 -19.64
N LEU A 210 -3.16 -3.35 -18.73
CA LEU A 210 -1.99 -2.62 -18.22
C LEU A 210 -1.18 -3.48 -17.23
N THR A 211 0.14 -3.32 -17.23
CA THR A 211 1.01 -4.04 -16.29
C THR A 211 0.99 -3.41 -14.89
N ASP A 212 1.30 -4.21 -13.87
CA ASP A 212 1.44 -3.68 -12.52
C ASP A 212 2.75 -2.90 -12.40
N THR A 213 2.63 -1.58 -12.26
CA THR A 213 3.76 -0.70 -11.95
C THR A 213 4.14 -0.86 -10.49
N LYS A 214 5.08 -1.78 -10.21
CA LYS A 214 5.69 -1.92 -8.89
C LYS A 214 6.24 -0.57 -8.42
N ASP A 215 6.13 -0.32 -7.13
CA ASP A 215 6.64 0.90 -6.49
C ASP A 215 6.04 2.23 -6.98
N SER A 216 4.92 2.19 -7.70
CA SER A 216 4.11 3.37 -7.99
C SER A 216 2.95 3.48 -7.02
N TYR A 217 2.76 4.67 -6.43
CA TYR A 217 1.66 4.96 -5.53
C TYR A 217 1.42 6.47 -5.41
N ILE A 218 0.19 6.84 -5.01
CA ILE A 218 -0.21 8.21 -4.70
C ILE A 218 -0.54 8.29 -3.22
N GLU A 219 0.09 9.21 -2.50
CA GLU A 219 -0.27 9.56 -1.12
C GLU A 219 -1.18 10.78 -1.13
N VAL A 220 -2.33 10.65 -0.46
CA VAL A 220 -3.30 11.71 -0.29
C VAL A 220 -3.39 12.08 1.18
N ASP A 221 -3.16 13.35 1.51
CA ASP A 221 -3.34 13.86 2.86
C ASP A 221 -4.81 14.22 3.10
N MET A 222 -5.50 13.38 3.88
CA MET A 222 -6.92 13.56 4.19
C MET A 222 -7.19 14.63 5.24
N SER A 223 -6.16 15.28 5.77
CA SER A 223 -6.30 16.36 6.75
C SER A 223 -6.08 17.75 6.18
N GLU A 224 -5.45 17.85 5.02
CA GLU A 224 -5.35 19.09 4.30
C GLU A 224 -6.62 19.35 3.50
N SER A 225 -7.06 20.60 3.53
CA SER A 225 -8.15 21.08 2.69
C SER A 225 -7.61 21.65 1.38
N TRP A 226 -8.36 21.48 0.30
CA TRP A 226 -8.12 22.09 -1.00
C TRP A 226 -9.41 22.71 -1.55
N ASP A 227 -9.26 23.67 -2.46
CA ASP A 227 -10.38 24.36 -3.08
C ASP A 227 -10.83 23.63 -4.35
N ALA A 228 -12.08 23.19 -4.37
CA ALA A 228 -12.65 22.53 -5.55
C ALA A 228 -12.71 23.49 -6.75
N PRO A 229 -12.61 22.98 -8.00
CA PRO A 229 -12.66 23.81 -9.20
C PRO A 229 -13.96 24.60 -9.28
N ALA A 230 -13.91 25.80 -9.86
CA ALA A 230 -15.09 26.66 -10.01
C ALA A 230 -16.26 25.98 -10.75
N ALA A 231 -15.95 25.10 -11.71
CA ALA A 231 -16.92 24.33 -12.49
C ALA A 231 -17.54 23.13 -11.74
N SER A 232 -17.03 22.79 -10.55
CA SER A 232 -17.52 21.67 -9.74
C SER A 232 -18.69 22.09 -8.85
N GLU A 233 -19.66 21.21 -8.60
CA GLU A 233 -20.74 21.39 -7.62
C GLU A 233 -20.20 21.62 -6.20
N LEU A 234 -18.97 21.19 -5.93
CA LEU A 234 -18.26 21.41 -4.68
C LEU A 234 -17.54 22.78 -4.63
N SER A 235 -17.64 23.60 -5.67
CA SER A 235 -17.05 24.94 -5.72
C SER A 235 -17.49 25.81 -4.54
N GLY A 236 -16.52 26.38 -3.83
CA GLY A 236 -16.74 27.18 -2.62
C GLY A 236 -16.80 26.38 -1.33
N THR A 237 -16.73 25.05 -1.41
CA THR A 237 -16.54 24.17 -0.24
C THR A 237 -15.06 23.82 -0.08
N LYS A 238 -14.62 23.68 1.17
CA LYS A 238 -13.28 23.15 1.48
C LYS A 238 -13.34 21.61 1.42
N CYS A 239 -12.81 21.04 0.35
CA CYS A 239 -12.73 19.59 0.19
C CYS A 239 -11.51 19.04 0.94
N LEU A 240 -11.63 17.83 1.49
CA LEU A 240 -10.54 17.10 2.13
C LEU A 240 -9.87 16.17 1.12
N GLY A 241 -8.64 15.73 1.41
CA GLY A 241 -7.94 14.74 0.58
C GLY A 241 -7.14 15.39 -0.53
N LYS A 242 -6.11 16.14 -0.15
CA LYS A 242 -5.19 16.76 -1.09
C LYS A 242 -4.09 15.78 -1.48
N VAL A 243 -3.86 15.62 -2.78
CA VAL A 243 -2.73 14.81 -3.28
C VAL A 243 -1.43 15.43 -2.77
N ARG A 244 -0.65 14.64 -2.03
CA ARG A 244 0.59 15.09 -1.39
C ARG A 244 1.81 14.62 -2.15
N ARG A 245 1.84 13.33 -2.49
CA ARG A 245 2.98 12.69 -3.16
C ARG A 245 2.49 11.78 -4.27
N VAL A 246 3.16 11.83 -5.41
CA VAL A 246 3.05 10.81 -6.46
C VAL A 246 4.42 10.20 -6.65
N VAL A 247 4.51 8.90 -6.40
CA VAL A 247 5.70 8.09 -6.66
C VAL A 247 5.42 7.21 -7.86
N LEU A 248 6.31 7.24 -8.85
CA LEU A 248 6.27 6.39 -10.03
C LEU A 248 7.52 5.52 -10.03
N ARG A 249 7.35 4.20 -9.94
CA ARG A 249 8.45 3.21 -9.96
C ARG A 249 9.56 3.51 -8.94
N GLY A 250 9.19 4.01 -7.76
CA GLY A 250 10.11 4.37 -6.67
C GLY A 250 10.72 5.78 -6.74
N GLU A 251 10.45 6.54 -7.80
CA GLU A 251 10.89 7.92 -7.97
C GLU A 251 9.76 8.92 -7.72
N ILE A 252 10.07 10.07 -7.13
CA ILE A 252 9.08 11.11 -6.82
C ILE A 252 8.78 11.89 -8.10
N ALA A 253 7.54 11.82 -8.58
CA ALA A 253 7.05 12.61 -9.71
C ALA A 253 6.34 13.89 -9.25
N PHE A 254 5.76 13.88 -8.05
CA PHE A 254 5.07 15.03 -7.46
C PHE A 254 5.24 15.01 -5.94
N LEU A 255 5.51 16.17 -5.36
CA LEU A 255 5.57 16.36 -3.91
C LEU A 255 5.10 17.78 -3.55
N ASP A 256 4.08 17.88 -2.70
CA ASP A 256 3.60 19.12 -2.09
C ASP A 256 3.38 20.27 -3.11
N GLY A 257 2.70 19.98 -4.23
CA GLY A 257 2.38 20.97 -5.26
C GLY A 257 3.48 21.24 -6.29
N LYS A 258 4.66 20.64 -6.12
CA LYS A 258 5.76 20.73 -7.09
C LYS A 258 5.84 19.45 -7.91
N VAL A 259 5.85 19.62 -9.24
CA VAL A 259 6.13 18.54 -10.18
C VAL A 259 7.65 18.37 -10.26
N TRP A 260 8.13 17.18 -9.91
CA TRP A 260 9.54 16.82 -10.03
C TRP A 260 9.81 16.25 -11.42
N SER A 261 10.95 16.62 -12.01
CA SER A 261 11.38 16.04 -13.28
C SER A 261 11.91 14.64 -13.01
N ALA A 262 11.17 13.64 -13.43
CA ALA A 262 11.69 12.30 -13.55
C ALA A 262 12.08 12.09 -15.01
N GLU A 263 13.32 12.47 -15.35
CA GLU A 263 13.92 12.14 -16.64
C GLU A 263 13.85 10.61 -16.82
N GLY A 264 13.00 10.12 -17.74
CA GLY A 264 12.82 8.69 -18.00
C GLY A 264 11.65 7.99 -17.29
N ALA A 265 10.77 8.70 -16.57
CA ALA A 265 9.65 8.07 -15.84
C ALA A 265 8.45 7.64 -16.67
N ALA A 266 8.19 8.25 -17.84
CA ALA A 266 7.09 7.84 -18.70
C ALA A 266 7.51 6.67 -19.58
N LYS A 267 6.85 5.51 -19.44
CA LYS A 267 7.06 4.39 -20.36
C LYS A 267 5.87 4.19 -21.26
N ASN A 268 6.17 3.70 -22.47
CA ASN A 268 5.17 3.11 -23.33
C ASN A 268 4.78 1.76 -22.74
N GLU A 269 3.54 1.64 -22.26
CA GLU A 269 2.98 0.38 -21.74
C GLU A 269 2.32 -0.45 -22.85
N THR A 270 2.45 -0.04 -24.12
CA THR A 270 1.94 -0.82 -25.26
C THR A 270 2.69 -2.15 -25.36
N ARG A 271 1.96 -3.27 -25.23
CA ARG A 271 2.54 -4.61 -25.35
C ARG A 271 2.95 -4.88 -26.79
N LEU A 272 4.23 -5.11 -27.04
CA LEU A 272 4.68 -5.70 -28.31
C LEU A 272 4.18 -7.15 -28.36
N VAL A 273 3.34 -7.47 -29.34
CA VAL A 273 2.98 -8.85 -29.64
C VAL A 273 4.23 -9.51 -30.22
N VAL A 274 5.02 -10.17 -29.37
CA VAL A 274 5.97 -11.18 -29.82
C VAL A 274 5.12 -12.43 -30.06
N GLU A 275 4.98 -12.83 -31.33
CA GLU A 275 4.44 -14.14 -31.67
C GLU A 275 5.41 -15.22 -31.17
N ASP A 276 5.27 -15.63 -29.90
CA ASP A 276 5.87 -16.88 -29.43
C ASP A 276 5.03 -18.04 -29.95
N ALA A 277 5.41 -18.53 -31.13
CA ALA A 277 4.93 -19.76 -31.72
C ALA A 277 5.46 -20.99 -30.97
N SER A 278 5.30 -21.09 -29.64
CA SER A 278 5.62 -22.31 -28.88
C SER A 278 5.06 -22.35 -27.46
N THR A 279 3.77 -22.12 -27.24
CA THR A 279 3.08 -22.63 -26.03
C THR A 279 1.58 -22.74 -26.27
N MET A 280 1.18 -23.70 -27.11
CA MET A 280 -0.20 -24.16 -27.24
C MET A 280 -0.26 -25.64 -26.89
N LEU A 281 -0.23 -25.93 -25.59
CA LEU A 281 -0.78 -27.17 -25.05
C LEU A 281 -1.68 -26.78 -23.86
N PRO A 282 -2.98 -27.12 -23.89
CA PRO A 282 -3.84 -26.89 -22.74
C PRO A 282 -3.41 -27.82 -21.59
N SER A 283 -3.20 -27.24 -20.40
CA SER A 283 -2.98 -28.00 -19.17
C SER A 283 -4.21 -28.88 -18.86
N SER A 284 -3.93 -30.10 -18.44
CA SER A 284 -4.87 -31.22 -18.33
C SER A 284 -5.79 -31.22 -17.11
N ASP A 285 -5.95 -30.11 -16.39
CA ASP A 285 -6.64 -30.10 -15.08
C ASP A 285 -8.07 -29.52 -15.06
N ALA A 286 -8.65 -29.20 -16.21
CA ALA A 286 -10.07 -28.79 -16.30
C ALA A 286 -11.04 -29.93 -16.71
N ARG A 287 -10.62 -31.21 -16.63
CA ARG A 287 -11.41 -32.37 -17.09
C ARG A 287 -12.00 -33.27 -16.00
N LYS A 288 -12.00 -32.88 -14.71
CA LYS A 288 -12.51 -33.74 -13.62
C LYS A 288 -13.81 -33.34 -12.91
N GLU A 289 -14.51 -32.28 -13.31
CA GLU A 289 -15.81 -31.91 -12.68
C GLU A 289 -17.01 -31.81 -13.64
N MET A 290 -16.91 -32.38 -14.85
CA MET A 290 -18.07 -32.51 -15.75
C MET A 290 -18.22 -33.95 -16.20
N GLY A 291 -18.65 -34.80 -15.27
CA GLY A 291 -18.73 -36.24 -15.49
C GLY A 291 -19.77 -36.93 -14.63
N MET A 292 -20.94 -36.34 -14.38
CA MET A 292 -22.15 -37.07 -13.94
C MET A 292 -23.39 -36.16 -13.95
N ALA A 293 -24.20 -36.22 -15.01
CA ALA A 293 -25.68 -36.08 -14.99
C ALA A 293 -26.23 -36.06 -16.43
N ARG A 294 -26.33 -37.23 -17.06
CA ARG A 294 -27.29 -37.46 -18.16
C ARG A 294 -28.67 -37.66 -17.53
N LYS A 295 -29.66 -36.84 -17.87
CA LYS A 295 -31.08 -37.26 -17.96
C LYS A 295 -31.93 -36.27 -18.78
N ARG A 296 -32.38 -36.79 -19.92
CA ARG A 296 -33.56 -36.51 -20.78
C ARG A 296 -34.31 -35.16 -20.65
N ALA A 297 -34.43 -34.48 -21.80
CA ALA A 297 -35.40 -33.42 -22.07
C ALA A 297 -36.86 -33.93 -22.10
N PRO A 298 -37.86 -33.10 -21.77
CA PRO A 298 -39.21 -33.24 -22.26
C PRO A 298 -39.53 -32.24 -23.39
N SER A 299 -40.36 -32.72 -24.31
CA SER A 299 -40.83 -32.06 -25.52
C SER A 299 -41.91 -31.00 -25.26
N LEU A 300 -42.00 -30.07 -26.22
CA LEU A 300 -43.12 -29.17 -26.44
C LEU A 300 -44.44 -29.93 -26.63
N SER A 301 -45.36 -29.80 -25.68
CA SER A 301 -46.80 -29.98 -25.91
C SER A 301 -47.59 -29.48 -24.70
N ASN A 302 -48.16 -28.27 -24.81
CA ASN A 302 -49.52 -27.89 -24.39
C ASN A 302 -49.61 -26.37 -24.22
N LEU A 303 -49.91 -25.71 -25.34
CA LEU A 303 -50.60 -24.43 -25.34
C LEU A 303 -52.04 -24.65 -24.88
N LYS A 304 -52.48 -23.90 -23.87
CA LYS A 304 -53.88 -23.48 -23.76
C LYS A 304 -53.95 -22.01 -23.36
N VAL A 305 -54.66 -21.30 -24.23
CA VAL A 305 -55.12 -19.90 -24.25
C VAL A 305 -55.99 -19.58 -23.03
N LEU A 306 -56.06 -18.28 -22.65
CA LEU A 306 -57.22 -17.49 -22.16
C LEU A 306 -56.63 -16.12 -21.68
N SER A 307 -56.62 -15.04 -22.47
CA SER A 307 -57.68 -14.05 -22.79
C SER A 307 -58.13 -13.15 -21.62
N LEU A 308 -58.35 -11.87 -21.98
CA LEU A 308 -58.64 -10.67 -21.17
C LEU A 308 -59.91 -10.74 -20.31
N ASP A 309 -59.95 -9.89 -19.25
CA ASP A 309 -60.94 -8.81 -18.96
C ASP A 309 -60.68 -8.28 -17.53
N GLN A 310 -60.31 -7.01 -17.29
CA GLN A 310 -61.11 -5.76 -17.13
C GLN A 310 -61.83 -5.56 -15.77
N GLU A 311 -61.84 -4.29 -15.34
CA GLU A 311 -62.58 -3.61 -14.24
C GLU A 311 -61.90 -3.54 -12.85
N GLU A 312 -61.38 -2.36 -12.44
CA GLU A 312 -62.05 -1.19 -11.81
C GLU A 312 -62.47 -1.47 -10.37
N ALA A 313 -61.78 -0.93 -9.35
CA ALA A 313 -61.79 0.45 -8.83
C ALA A 313 -62.60 0.54 -7.52
N THR A 314 -62.18 1.49 -6.68
CA THR A 314 -62.75 2.01 -5.42
C THR A 314 -62.29 1.35 -4.12
N ASN A 315 -62.16 2.05 -3.00
CA ASN A 315 -61.73 3.41 -2.64
C ASN A 315 -61.69 3.41 -1.09
N GLN A 316 -61.08 4.44 -0.49
CA GLN A 316 -61.14 4.83 0.95
C GLN A 316 -60.20 4.06 1.88
N SER A 317 -59.32 4.61 2.73
CA SER A 317 -58.92 5.95 3.24
C SER A 317 -58.87 5.85 4.78
N MET A 318 -58.01 6.68 5.38
CA MET A 318 -57.81 6.97 6.82
C MET A 318 -56.80 6.04 7.50
N ASP A 319 -55.58 6.48 7.84
CA ASP A 319 -55.13 7.60 8.70
C ASP A 319 -55.31 7.30 10.20
N GLY A 320 -54.28 7.58 11.01
CA GLY A 320 -54.36 7.49 12.47
C GLY A 320 -53.17 6.86 13.22
N SER A 321 -52.10 7.65 13.35
CA SER A 321 -51.26 7.91 14.55
C SER A 321 -51.40 7.08 15.86
N GLU A 322 -50.22 6.74 16.38
CA GLU A 322 -49.70 6.97 17.77
C GLU A 322 -50.21 6.18 18.99
N ASP A 323 -49.22 5.55 19.65
CA ASP A 323 -48.85 5.66 21.07
C ASP A 323 -49.38 4.73 22.20
N GLN A 324 -48.37 4.28 22.95
CA GLN A 324 -48.28 4.09 24.43
C GLN A 324 -48.71 2.78 25.12
N ALA A 325 -47.67 2.02 25.49
CA ALA A 325 -47.17 1.74 26.85
C ALA A 325 -48.02 1.08 27.98
N SER A 326 -47.30 0.21 28.72
CA SER A 326 -47.51 -0.29 30.11
C SER A 326 -48.56 -1.40 30.32
N ALA A 327 -48.49 -2.34 31.27
CA ALA A 327 -47.54 -2.88 32.25
C ALA A 327 -48.19 -4.17 32.84
N GLY A 328 -47.45 -5.11 33.44
CA GLY A 328 -48.07 -6.12 34.31
C GLY A 328 -47.34 -7.46 34.56
N THR A 329 -46.29 -7.41 35.39
CA THR A 329 -46.06 -8.17 36.65
C THR A 329 -46.29 -9.71 36.82
N ILE A 330 -45.41 -10.30 37.68
CA ILE A 330 -45.53 -11.51 38.56
C ILE A 330 -45.07 -12.85 37.95
N ASP A 331 -44.33 -13.78 38.57
CA ASP A 331 -43.48 -13.89 39.77
C ASP A 331 -42.88 -15.33 39.78
N SER A 332 -41.74 -15.49 40.46
CA SER A 332 -41.30 -16.66 41.23
C SER A 332 -40.62 -17.89 40.58
N LYS A 333 -39.34 -18.01 41.00
CA LYS A 333 -38.69 -19.19 41.62
C LYS A 333 -38.11 -20.33 40.75
N ARG A 334 -36.77 -20.34 40.71
CA ARG A 334 -35.90 -21.55 40.60
C ARG A 334 -36.01 -22.43 41.86
N PRO A 335 -35.49 -23.67 41.85
CA PRO A 335 -34.11 -23.87 42.33
C PRO A 335 -33.27 -24.90 41.55
N LEU A 336 -32.00 -24.98 41.94
CA LEU A 336 -30.83 -25.62 41.32
C LEU A 336 -30.51 -27.04 41.87
N LEU A 337 -29.75 -27.79 41.06
CA LEU A 337 -28.64 -28.73 41.36
C LEU A 337 -28.91 -30.11 42.02
N HIS A 338 -28.49 -31.19 41.32
CA HIS A 338 -27.65 -32.22 41.95
C HIS A 338 -26.73 -32.96 40.95
N MET A 339 -25.57 -33.36 41.45
CA MET A 339 -24.44 -33.99 40.76
C MET A 339 -24.57 -35.51 40.63
N THR A 340 -23.77 -36.13 39.75
CA THR A 340 -23.22 -37.48 39.99
C THR A 340 -21.85 -37.63 39.33
N LYS A 341 -20.90 -38.21 40.07
CA LYS A 341 -19.56 -38.63 39.65
C LYS A 341 -19.57 -40.14 39.36
N VAL A 342 -18.84 -40.60 38.34
CA VAL A 342 -18.08 -41.86 38.36
C VAL A 342 -16.78 -41.67 37.56
N SER A 343 -15.70 -42.24 38.08
CA SER A 343 -14.32 -42.19 37.61
C SER A 343 -14.01 -43.23 36.53
N ASP A 344 -12.99 -42.98 35.69
CA ASP A 344 -11.92 -43.95 35.48
C ASP A 344 -10.62 -43.33 34.95
N ARG A 345 -9.50 -43.87 35.44
CA ARG A 345 -8.11 -43.42 35.21
C ARG A 345 -7.56 -43.90 33.86
N VAL A 346 -6.94 -43.00 33.10
CA VAL A 346 -5.83 -43.33 32.16
C VAL A 346 -4.74 -42.25 32.27
N LYS A 347 -3.47 -42.69 32.30
CA LYS A 347 -2.24 -41.89 32.49
C LYS A 347 -1.95 -40.93 31.30
N PRO A 348 -1.17 -39.84 31.50
CA PRO A 348 -1.03 -38.78 30.50
C PRO A 348 -0.05 -39.18 29.39
N ALA A 349 -0.45 -38.95 28.14
CA ALA A 349 0.47 -38.83 27.02
C ALA A 349 1.08 -37.42 27.03
N SER A 350 2.38 -37.34 26.78
CA SER A 350 3.18 -36.11 26.68
C SER A 350 2.49 -35.05 25.81
N PRO A 351 2.51 -33.75 26.17
CA PRO A 351 1.97 -32.73 25.30
C PRO A 351 2.90 -32.58 24.09
N THR A 352 2.43 -33.06 22.95
CA THR A 352 3.00 -32.80 21.63
C THR A 352 3.11 -31.29 21.45
N LEU A 353 4.32 -30.80 21.18
CA LEU A 353 4.55 -29.41 20.78
C LEU A 353 3.63 -29.07 19.60
N ILE A 354 2.69 -28.16 19.84
CA ILE A 354 1.91 -27.52 18.77
C ILE A 354 2.90 -26.63 18.00
N LYS A 355 3.46 -27.14 16.91
CA LYS A 355 4.12 -26.32 15.90
C LYS A 355 3.09 -25.38 15.31
N ARG A 356 3.33 -24.06 15.36
CA ARG A 356 2.55 -23.07 14.60
C ARG A 356 2.68 -23.39 13.10
N PRO A 357 1.61 -23.27 12.30
CA PRO A 357 1.72 -23.38 10.86
C PRO A 357 2.49 -22.15 10.34
N SER A 358 3.63 -22.39 9.70
CA SER A 358 4.29 -21.39 8.87
C SER A 358 3.54 -21.27 7.54
N ASP A 359 2.35 -20.66 7.56
CA ASP A 359 1.58 -20.42 6.34
C ASP A 359 2.16 -19.23 5.58
N ARG A 360 2.97 -19.54 4.57
CA ARG A 360 3.41 -18.62 3.50
C ARG A 360 2.36 -18.53 2.40
N THR A 361 1.09 -18.31 2.75
CA THR A 361 0.00 -18.16 1.77
C THR A 361 -0.97 -17.03 2.15
N GLY A 362 -0.92 -15.93 1.38
CA GLY A 362 -2.11 -15.23 0.91
C GLY A 362 -2.77 -14.13 1.76
N THR A 363 -2.48 -14.00 3.05
CA THR A 363 -3.08 -12.93 3.88
C THR A 363 -2.04 -12.32 4.82
N LEU A 364 -1.73 -11.02 4.65
CA LEU A 364 -0.78 -10.25 5.48
C LEU A 364 -1.33 -10.04 6.90
N SER A 365 -1.41 -11.10 7.70
CA SER A 365 -1.85 -11.02 9.09
C SER A 365 -0.67 -10.66 10.01
N TRP A 366 -0.71 -9.45 10.57
CA TRP A 366 0.26 -8.98 11.56
C TRP A 366 -0.04 -9.46 12.99
N VAL A 367 -1.29 -9.87 13.24
CA VAL A 367 -1.76 -10.19 14.59
C VAL A 367 -1.05 -11.41 15.13
N GLY A 368 -0.49 -11.29 16.34
CA GLY A 368 0.15 -12.43 17.01
C GLY A 368 1.58 -12.73 16.56
N ARG A 369 2.14 -11.93 15.63
CA ARG A 369 3.45 -12.18 15.03
C ARG A 369 4.61 -11.73 15.93
N ASP A 370 5.70 -12.48 15.91
CA ASP A 370 6.96 -12.08 16.55
C ASP A 370 7.81 -11.23 15.59
N ILE A 371 8.51 -10.23 16.13
CA ILE A 371 9.44 -9.37 15.39
C ILE A 371 10.85 -9.62 15.94
N LEU A 372 11.57 -10.56 15.33
CA LEU A 372 12.83 -11.07 15.87
C LEU A 372 14.03 -10.65 15.02
N SER A 373 13.84 -10.58 13.70
CA SER A 373 14.88 -10.27 12.72
C SER A 373 14.38 -9.31 11.65
N ILE A 374 15.29 -8.56 11.02
CA ILE A 374 14.96 -7.81 9.80
C ILE A 374 14.53 -8.73 8.64
N LYS A 375 14.93 -10.01 8.67
CA LYS A 375 14.61 -11.00 7.62
C LYS A 375 13.14 -11.40 7.65
N ASP A 376 12.45 -11.05 8.73
CA ASP A 376 11.02 -11.23 8.86
C ASP A 376 10.27 -10.32 7.87
N PHE A 377 10.86 -9.20 7.42
CA PHE A 377 10.14 -8.21 6.62
C PHE A 377 10.38 -8.34 5.12
N ASN A 378 9.31 -8.23 4.34
CA ASN A 378 9.37 -7.94 2.92
C ASN A 378 8.99 -6.47 2.61
N ARG A 379 9.19 -6.04 1.36
CA ARG A 379 8.98 -4.65 0.93
C ARG A 379 7.53 -4.18 1.09
N ASP A 380 6.54 -5.03 0.82
CA ASP A 380 5.12 -4.67 0.96
C ASP A 380 4.74 -4.52 2.44
N GLU A 381 5.27 -5.38 3.31
CA GLU A 381 5.11 -5.28 4.76
C GLU A 381 5.71 -3.99 5.32
N LEU A 382 6.92 -3.62 4.87
CA LEU A 382 7.56 -2.36 5.24
C LEU A 382 6.72 -1.15 4.80
N HIS A 383 6.17 -1.19 3.59
CA HIS A 383 5.29 -0.13 3.10
C HIS A 383 4.05 0.04 3.99
N ILE A 384 3.38 -1.06 4.36
CA ILE A 384 2.21 -1.02 5.26
C ILE A 384 2.61 -0.48 6.64
N LEU A 385 3.70 -0.99 7.21
CA LEU A 385 4.19 -0.55 8.51
C LEU A 385 4.52 0.94 8.53
N PHE A 386 5.24 1.43 7.52
CA PHE A 386 5.62 2.84 7.43
C PHE A 386 4.42 3.76 7.22
N ASN A 387 3.40 3.32 6.47
CA ASN A 387 2.16 4.09 6.35
C ASN A 387 1.42 4.15 7.68
N CYS A 388 1.37 3.04 8.43
CA CYS A 388 0.83 3.03 9.78
C CYS A 388 1.61 3.96 10.72
N ALA A 389 2.95 3.95 10.66
CA ALA A 389 3.80 4.85 11.46
C ALA A 389 3.57 6.32 11.11
N TYR A 390 3.37 6.63 9.84
CA TYR A 390 2.99 7.97 9.41
C TYR A 390 1.64 8.40 10.00
N GLU A 391 0.62 7.52 10.02
CA GLU A 391 -0.65 7.78 10.71
C GLU A 391 -0.45 8.02 12.21
N MET A 392 0.42 7.24 12.87
CA MET A 392 0.73 7.45 14.30
C MET A 392 1.35 8.82 14.55
N ARG A 393 2.22 9.29 13.66
CA ARG A 393 2.76 10.66 13.70
C ARG A 393 1.66 11.71 13.62
N GLN A 394 0.73 11.56 12.67
CA GLN A 394 -0.41 12.49 12.51
C GLN A 394 -1.32 12.51 13.73
N ILE A 395 -1.61 11.35 14.29
CA ILE A 395 -2.42 11.20 15.51
C ILE A 395 -1.76 11.94 16.68
N VAL A 396 -0.47 11.71 16.90
CA VAL A 396 0.28 12.34 17.99
C VAL A 396 0.34 13.86 17.81
N SER A 397 0.57 14.34 16.59
CA SER A 397 0.63 15.78 16.31
C SER A 397 -0.69 16.50 16.55
N ARG A 398 -1.85 15.83 16.38
CA ARG A 398 -3.17 16.46 16.52
C ARG A 398 -3.79 16.28 17.90
N MET A 399 -3.65 15.09 18.47
CA MET A 399 -4.38 14.67 19.68
C MET A 399 -3.46 14.41 20.86
N GLY A 400 -2.15 14.25 20.65
CA GLY A 400 -1.19 13.84 21.66
C GLY A 400 -1.26 12.35 22.01
N GLN A 401 -2.46 11.83 22.29
CA GLN A 401 -2.70 10.43 22.70
C GLN A 401 -3.91 9.84 21.96
N TYR A 402 -3.91 8.52 21.75
CA TYR A 402 -4.99 7.79 21.11
C TYR A 402 -5.19 6.40 21.74
N ASP A 403 -6.31 6.19 22.43
CA ASP A 403 -6.58 5.03 23.30
C ASP A 403 -6.92 3.71 22.55
N ILE A 404 -6.20 3.39 21.48
CA ILE A 404 -6.44 2.19 20.66
C ILE A 404 -5.98 0.90 21.35
N LEU A 405 -4.97 0.99 22.23
CA LEU A 405 -4.44 -0.11 23.04
C LEU A 405 -4.93 -0.05 24.50
N LYS A 406 -6.04 0.63 24.77
CA LYS A 406 -6.62 0.68 26.12
C LYS A 406 -6.89 -0.72 26.66
N GLY A 407 -6.36 -0.98 27.86
CA GLY A 407 -6.44 -2.28 28.53
C GLY A 407 -5.40 -3.31 28.08
N LYS A 408 -4.50 -2.97 27.15
CA LYS A 408 -3.36 -3.80 26.79
C LYS A 408 -2.14 -3.47 27.66
N VAL A 409 -1.34 -4.48 27.99
CA VAL A 409 -0.16 -4.34 28.85
C VAL A 409 1.10 -4.82 28.12
N LEU A 410 2.14 -3.99 28.08
CA LEU A 410 3.46 -4.30 27.53
C LEU A 410 4.41 -4.76 28.65
N ALA A 411 5.02 -5.93 28.50
CA ALA A 411 6.20 -6.32 29.26
C ALA A 411 7.45 -5.72 28.60
N ASN A 412 8.14 -4.83 29.30
CA ASN A 412 9.32 -4.12 28.79
C ASN A 412 10.59 -4.61 29.52
N LEU A 413 11.23 -5.66 28.99
CA LEU A 413 12.30 -6.41 29.63
C LEU A 413 13.67 -6.05 29.05
N PHE A 414 14.50 -5.38 29.83
CA PHE A 414 15.82 -4.91 29.40
C PHE A 414 16.90 -5.44 30.34
N TYR A 415 17.70 -6.39 29.87
CA TYR A 415 18.83 -6.99 30.60
C TYR A 415 20.18 -6.31 30.29
N GLU A 416 20.16 -5.31 29.41
CA GLU A 416 21.31 -4.45 29.07
C GLU A 416 20.86 -2.98 29.12
N PRO A 417 21.71 -2.04 29.58
CA PRO A 417 21.37 -0.62 29.66
C PRO A 417 20.82 -0.04 28.35
N SER A 418 19.67 0.63 28.45
CA SER A 418 18.95 1.20 27.31
C SER A 418 18.04 2.34 27.73
N THR A 419 18.37 3.57 27.32
CA THR A 419 17.49 4.73 27.50
C THR A 419 16.52 4.86 26.33
N ARG A 420 17.06 5.07 25.12
CA ARG A 420 16.25 5.38 23.92
C ARG A 420 15.26 4.27 23.61
N THR A 421 15.73 3.03 23.52
CA THR A 421 14.87 1.91 23.13
C THR A 421 13.81 1.64 24.20
N SER A 422 14.19 1.55 25.47
CA SER A 422 13.21 1.32 26.55
C SER A 422 12.17 2.44 26.64
N CYS A 423 12.60 3.70 26.68
CA CYS A 423 11.70 4.84 26.88
C CYS A 423 10.76 5.06 25.70
N SER A 424 11.20 4.87 24.45
CA SER A 424 10.29 5.03 23.30
C SER A 424 9.28 3.89 23.16
N PHE A 425 9.55 2.68 23.65
CA PHE A 425 8.51 1.65 23.75
C PHE A 425 7.48 1.98 24.83
N GLU A 426 7.93 2.45 26.00
CA GLU A 426 7.01 2.86 27.07
C GLU A 426 6.16 4.07 26.64
N ALA A 427 6.79 5.07 26.00
CA ALA A 427 6.10 6.22 25.46
C ALA A 427 5.10 5.84 24.36
N ALA A 428 5.49 4.94 23.44
CA ALA A 428 4.60 4.44 22.40
C ALA A 428 3.37 3.74 22.99
N MET A 429 3.57 2.84 23.96
CA MET A 429 2.47 2.12 24.62
C MET A 429 1.53 3.08 25.38
N THR A 430 2.11 4.04 26.10
CA THR A 430 1.36 5.05 26.86
C THR A 430 0.55 5.97 25.93
N ARG A 431 1.15 6.44 24.83
CA ARG A 431 0.44 7.26 23.83
C ARG A 431 -0.66 6.49 23.09
N LEU A 432 -0.62 5.16 23.11
CA LEU A 432 -1.69 4.32 22.59
C LEU A 432 -2.76 3.97 23.65
N GLY A 433 -2.64 4.51 24.87
CA GLY A 433 -3.54 4.25 26.00
C GLY A 433 -3.32 2.90 26.70
N GLY A 434 -2.24 2.20 26.37
CA GLY A 434 -1.84 0.96 27.04
C GLY A 434 -1.02 1.20 28.30
N SER A 435 -0.81 0.13 29.07
CA SER A 435 0.01 0.13 30.30
C SER A 435 1.32 -0.64 30.09
N THR A 436 2.32 -0.39 30.92
CA THR A 436 3.64 -1.04 30.81
C THR A 436 4.11 -1.61 32.15
N ILE A 437 4.70 -2.80 32.13
CA ILE A 437 5.44 -3.39 33.25
C ILE A 437 6.90 -3.51 32.82
N SER A 438 7.78 -2.75 33.47
CA SER A 438 9.19 -2.65 33.07
C SER A 438 10.12 -3.35 34.06
N VAL A 439 11.05 -4.13 33.53
CA VAL A 439 12.15 -4.75 34.28
C VAL A 439 13.45 -4.29 33.62
N ARG A 440 14.23 -3.47 34.33
CA ARG A 440 15.39 -2.75 33.75
C ARG A 440 16.76 -3.30 34.13
N GLU A 441 16.83 -4.25 35.09
CA GLU A 441 18.07 -4.89 35.49
C GLU A 441 17.85 -6.33 35.95
N ALA A 442 18.72 -7.24 35.51
CA ALA A 442 18.71 -8.65 35.92
C ALA A 442 18.87 -8.80 37.44
N SER A 443 19.71 -7.94 38.05
CA SER A 443 20.08 -7.88 39.48
C SER A 443 18.90 -7.63 40.42
N VAL A 444 17.84 -6.97 39.95
CA VAL A 444 16.66 -6.60 40.76
C VAL A 444 15.46 -7.53 40.50
N SER A 445 15.57 -8.41 39.49
CA SER A 445 14.52 -9.35 39.11
C SER A 445 14.76 -10.75 39.69
N SER A 446 13.78 -11.66 39.57
CA SER A 446 13.96 -13.08 39.92
C SER A 446 15.05 -13.77 39.10
N ALA A 447 15.52 -13.17 38.00
CA ALA A 447 16.72 -13.63 37.31
C ALA A 447 17.97 -13.62 38.22
N ALA A 448 18.06 -12.69 39.19
CA ALA A 448 19.11 -12.70 40.21
C ALA A 448 19.07 -13.93 41.12
N LYS A 449 17.91 -14.62 41.18
CA LYS A 449 17.72 -15.87 41.93
C LYS A 449 17.98 -17.12 41.05
N GLY A 450 18.46 -16.94 39.82
CA GLY A 450 18.77 -18.03 38.88
C GLY A 450 17.58 -18.51 38.05
N GLU A 451 16.49 -17.72 37.94
CA GLU A 451 15.38 -18.04 37.03
C GLU A 451 15.85 -18.07 35.56
N SER A 452 15.38 -19.06 34.80
CA SER A 452 15.67 -19.17 33.37
C SER A 452 14.97 -18.06 32.58
N LEU A 453 15.55 -17.61 31.46
CA LEU A 453 14.95 -16.59 30.61
C LEU A 453 13.57 -17.05 30.09
N GLU A 454 13.45 -18.34 29.78
CA GLU A 454 12.21 -18.96 29.33
C GLU A 454 11.09 -18.88 30.37
N ASP A 455 11.41 -19.14 31.64
CA ASP A 455 10.42 -19.08 32.72
C ASP A 455 10.04 -17.63 33.05
N THR A 456 11.00 -16.70 33.00
CA THR A 456 10.69 -15.27 33.11
C THR A 456 9.73 -14.83 32.01
N VAL A 457 9.98 -15.20 30.74
CA VAL A 457 9.10 -14.85 29.62
C VAL A 457 7.70 -15.43 29.81
N ARG A 458 7.56 -16.73 30.13
CA ARG A 458 6.25 -17.35 30.39
C ARG A 458 5.50 -16.71 31.56
N THR A 459 6.24 -16.31 32.60
CA THR A 459 5.67 -15.61 33.75
C THR A 459 5.13 -14.24 33.32
N MET A 460 5.92 -13.47 32.59
CA MET A 460 5.49 -12.15 32.10
C MET A 460 4.32 -12.22 31.12
N GLU A 461 4.26 -13.25 30.28
CA GLU A 461 3.12 -13.51 29.40
C GLU A 461 1.81 -13.79 30.14
N SER A 462 1.87 -14.25 31.39
CA SER A 462 0.67 -14.43 32.20
C SER A 462 0.03 -13.09 32.58
N TYR A 463 0.81 -12.00 32.57
CA TYR A 463 0.38 -10.65 32.98
C TYR A 463 0.22 -9.67 31.82
N CYS A 464 1.03 -9.82 30.76
CA CYS A 464 1.15 -8.84 29.68
C CYS A 464 0.65 -9.39 28.34
N ASP A 465 0.23 -8.54 27.41
CA ASP A 465 -0.26 -8.91 26.08
C ASP A 465 0.85 -9.03 25.02
N ILE A 466 1.98 -8.36 25.24
CA ILE A 466 3.12 -8.31 24.32
C ILE A 466 4.41 -8.09 25.12
N THR A 467 5.52 -8.65 24.65
CA THR A 467 6.82 -8.54 25.30
C THR A 467 7.83 -7.85 24.38
N VAL A 468 8.55 -6.86 24.90
CA VAL A 468 9.76 -6.32 24.28
C VAL A 468 10.94 -6.79 25.10
N LEU A 469 11.90 -7.46 24.46
CA LEU A 469 13.05 -8.05 25.13
C LEU A 469 14.36 -7.55 24.54
N ARG A 470 15.25 -7.04 25.38
CA ARG A 470 16.67 -6.79 25.06
C ARG A 470 17.56 -7.64 25.93
N TYR A 471 18.48 -8.38 25.31
CA TYR A 471 19.35 -9.34 25.98
C TYR A 471 20.81 -9.23 25.50
N PRO A 472 21.82 -9.40 26.37
CA PRO A 472 23.23 -9.20 26.00
C PRO A 472 23.83 -10.29 25.11
N VAL A 473 23.20 -11.47 25.03
CA VAL A 473 23.67 -12.61 24.25
C VAL A 473 22.85 -12.72 22.96
N ALA A 474 23.55 -12.83 21.82
CA ALA A 474 22.92 -13.01 20.50
C ALA A 474 22.18 -14.36 20.43
N GLY A 475 21.01 -14.40 19.79
CA GLY A 475 20.22 -15.63 19.63
C GLY A 475 19.28 -15.96 20.81
N GLU A 476 19.49 -15.37 22.00
CA GLU A 476 18.68 -15.68 23.18
C GLU A 476 17.25 -15.11 23.09
N VAL A 477 17.06 -14.00 22.37
CA VAL A 477 15.71 -13.46 22.11
C VAL A 477 14.90 -14.41 21.24
N GLN A 478 15.52 -15.02 20.23
CA GLN A 478 14.91 -16.00 19.34
C GLN A 478 14.58 -17.28 20.09
N ARG A 479 15.49 -17.73 20.97
CA ARG A 479 15.26 -18.86 21.87
C ARG A 479 14.07 -18.60 22.80
N ALA A 480 14.03 -17.44 23.46
CA ALA A 480 12.92 -17.04 24.32
C ALA A 480 11.58 -17.00 23.56
N ALA A 481 11.58 -16.54 22.31
CA ALA A 481 10.37 -16.46 21.46
C ALA A 481 9.75 -17.83 21.22
N SER A 482 10.57 -18.88 21.12
CA SER A 482 10.08 -20.24 20.88
C SER A 482 9.22 -20.80 22.03
N PHE A 483 9.33 -20.21 23.22
CA PHE A 483 8.57 -20.59 24.41
C PHE A 483 7.40 -19.63 24.72
N ALA A 484 7.35 -18.51 24.01
CA ALA A 484 6.34 -17.47 24.13
C ALA A 484 5.04 -17.88 23.40
N ARG A 485 3.88 -17.59 24.00
CA ARG A 485 2.56 -17.72 23.37
C ARG A 485 2.03 -16.40 22.83
N LYS A 486 2.53 -15.28 23.33
CA LYS A 486 2.17 -13.90 22.97
C LYS A 486 3.29 -13.26 22.13
N PRO A 487 2.98 -12.20 21.35
CA PRO A 487 3.97 -11.56 20.50
C PRO A 487 5.20 -11.09 21.27
N MET A 488 6.38 -11.30 20.68
CA MET A 488 7.63 -10.77 21.19
C MET A 488 8.37 -9.91 20.17
N ILE A 489 8.97 -8.81 20.64
CA ILE A 489 9.77 -7.87 19.85
C ILE A 489 11.21 -7.87 20.33
N ASN A 490 12.15 -8.06 19.40
CA ASN A 490 13.58 -7.94 19.65
C ASN A 490 14.02 -6.47 19.79
N ALA A 491 14.30 -6.13 21.05
CA ALA A 491 14.93 -4.93 21.61
C ALA A 491 16.41 -4.70 21.26
N GLY A 492 17.07 -5.71 20.71
CA GLY A 492 18.51 -5.85 20.57
C GLY A 492 19.01 -7.12 21.26
N ASP A 493 19.78 -7.96 20.56
CA ASP A 493 20.39 -9.17 21.10
C ASP A 493 21.92 -9.19 20.90
N GLY A 494 22.67 -8.74 21.92
CA GLY A 494 24.14 -8.71 21.87
C GLY A 494 24.71 -7.98 20.65
N VAL A 495 25.57 -8.64 19.87
CA VAL A 495 26.10 -8.16 18.57
C VAL A 495 25.26 -8.62 17.37
N GLY A 496 24.09 -9.23 17.62
CA GLY A 496 23.17 -9.75 16.61
C GLY A 496 22.38 -8.65 15.91
N GLU A 497 21.07 -8.62 16.09
CA GLU A 497 20.18 -7.73 15.35
C GLU A 497 19.50 -6.69 16.25
N HIS A 498 19.08 -5.59 15.62
CA HIS A 498 18.19 -4.60 16.24
C HIS A 498 17.13 -4.18 15.21
N PRO A 499 16.11 -5.04 14.96
CA PRO A 499 15.20 -4.85 13.84
C PRO A 499 14.43 -3.53 13.94
N THR A 500 13.97 -3.18 15.13
CA THR A 500 13.19 -1.94 15.34
C THR A 500 13.99 -0.66 15.16
N GLN A 501 15.33 -0.71 15.32
CA GLN A 501 16.20 0.41 14.98
C GLN A 501 16.38 0.52 13.46
N ALA A 502 16.61 -0.59 12.75
CA ALA A 502 16.68 -0.56 11.29
C ALA A 502 15.38 -0.03 10.67
N LEU A 503 14.22 -0.44 11.19
CA LEU A 503 12.92 0.03 10.73
C LEU A 503 12.74 1.55 10.90
N LEU A 504 13.09 2.10 12.07
CA LEU A 504 12.96 3.54 12.29
C LEU A 504 13.99 4.34 11.49
N ASP A 505 15.16 3.77 11.23
CA ASP A 505 16.19 4.40 10.41
C ASP A 505 15.73 4.53 8.95
N VAL A 506 15.20 3.45 8.35
CA VAL A 506 14.64 3.50 6.99
C VAL A 506 13.43 4.43 6.92
N PHE A 507 12.58 4.43 7.95
CA PHE A 507 11.45 5.37 8.02
C PHE A 507 11.93 6.83 8.09
N THR A 508 12.99 7.11 8.85
CA THR A 508 13.61 8.45 8.90
C THR A 508 14.09 8.89 7.52
N ILE A 509 14.80 8.01 6.79
CA ILE A 509 15.25 8.28 5.43
C ILE A 509 14.05 8.60 4.51
N ARG A 510 12.99 7.80 4.57
CA ARG A 510 11.76 8.01 3.77
C ARG A 510 11.08 9.34 4.08
N GLU A 511 11.02 9.73 5.35
CA GLU A 511 10.34 10.96 5.78
C GLU A 511 11.14 12.23 5.43
N GLU A 512 12.47 12.18 5.56
CA GLU A 512 13.33 13.35 5.32
C GLU A 512 13.67 13.54 3.84
N LEU A 513 13.91 12.45 3.09
CA LEU A 513 14.29 12.52 1.67
C LEU A 513 13.11 12.23 0.71
N GLY A 514 11.97 11.77 1.23
CA GLY A 514 10.79 11.41 0.44
C GLY A 514 10.86 10.05 -0.26
N THR A 515 12.05 9.50 -0.49
CA THR A 515 12.26 8.16 -1.04
C THR A 515 13.50 7.49 -0.43
N VAL A 516 13.52 6.16 -0.46
CA VAL A 516 14.68 5.34 -0.08
C VAL A 516 15.40 4.80 -1.33
N ASN A 517 14.82 4.96 -2.53
CA ASN A 517 15.44 4.49 -3.77
C ASN A 517 16.30 5.59 -4.41
N GLY A 518 17.35 5.20 -5.11
CA GLY A 518 18.26 6.09 -5.83
C GLY A 518 19.29 6.81 -4.95
N ILE A 519 19.29 6.56 -3.63
CA ILE A 519 20.15 7.26 -2.67
C ILE A 519 21.47 6.53 -2.42
N THR A 520 22.48 7.29 -2.02
CA THR A 520 23.77 6.78 -1.51
C THR A 520 23.84 6.94 0.00
N VAL A 521 23.98 5.82 0.73
CA VAL A 521 24.10 5.78 2.19
C VAL A 521 25.54 5.50 2.58
N ALA A 522 26.15 6.40 3.34
CA ALA A 522 27.48 6.27 3.90
C ALA A 522 27.41 5.90 5.38
N PHE A 523 27.94 4.74 5.74
CA PHE A 523 28.11 4.31 7.13
C PHE A 523 29.50 4.69 7.63
N VAL A 524 29.58 5.33 8.80
CA VAL A 524 30.84 5.86 9.33
C VAL A 524 31.07 5.40 10.77
N GLY A 525 32.26 4.88 11.06
CA GLY A 525 32.71 4.58 12.43
C GLY A 525 32.95 3.09 12.69
N ASP A 526 32.34 2.56 13.75
CA ASP A 526 32.48 1.17 14.18
C ASP A 526 31.44 0.28 13.47
N LEU A 527 31.85 -0.26 12.31
CA LEU A 527 31.00 -1.11 11.48
C LEU A 527 31.12 -2.58 11.86
N ALA A 528 32.21 -2.99 12.51
CA ALA A 528 32.39 -4.36 12.99
C ALA A 528 31.39 -4.72 14.10
N ASN A 529 31.22 -3.83 15.09
CA ASN A 529 30.38 -4.12 16.27
C ASN A 529 29.01 -3.44 16.22
N GLY A 530 28.75 -2.63 15.18
CA GLY A 530 27.52 -1.86 15.02
C GLY A 530 26.31 -2.70 14.61
N ARG A 531 25.65 -3.41 15.56
CA ARG A 531 24.41 -4.18 15.30
C ARG A 531 23.32 -3.40 14.56
N THR A 532 23.25 -2.09 14.80
CA THR A 532 22.29 -1.19 14.14
C THR A 532 22.62 -1.06 12.66
N VAL A 533 23.90 -0.89 12.31
CA VAL A 533 24.35 -0.81 10.93
C VAL A 533 24.19 -2.15 10.21
N HIS A 534 24.49 -3.27 10.86
CA HIS A 534 24.29 -4.59 10.27
C HIS A 534 22.83 -4.79 9.87
N SER A 535 21.92 -4.47 10.79
CA SER A 535 20.47 -4.57 10.56
C SER A 535 20.00 -3.60 9.47
N LEU A 536 20.51 -2.37 9.47
CA LEU A 536 20.14 -1.33 8.51
C LEU A 536 20.66 -1.64 7.10
N ALA A 537 21.91 -2.10 6.94
CA ALA A 537 22.48 -2.48 5.65
C ALA A 537 21.68 -3.64 5.02
N LYS A 538 21.36 -4.66 5.81
CA LYS A 538 20.51 -5.78 5.35
C LYS A 538 19.11 -5.30 4.99
N LEU A 539 18.50 -4.39 5.74
CA LEU A 539 17.16 -3.89 5.42
C LEU A 539 17.15 -2.98 4.17
N LEU A 540 18.17 -2.13 4.01
CA LEU A 540 18.34 -1.26 2.85
C LEU A 540 18.56 -2.05 1.56
N SER A 541 19.06 -3.29 1.64
CA SER A 541 19.18 -4.17 0.47
C SER A 541 17.85 -4.58 -0.19
N LEU A 542 16.71 -4.25 0.43
CA LEU A 542 15.37 -4.36 -0.18
C LEU A 542 15.01 -3.15 -1.08
N TYR A 543 15.84 -2.12 -1.08
CA TYR A 543 15.69 -0.88 -1.85
C TYR A 543 16.83 -0.72 -2.86
N SER A 544 16.61 0.11 -3.86
CA SER A 544 17.64 0.44 -4.86
C SER A 544 18.55 1.52 -4.29
N VAL A 545 19.60 1.13 -3.56
CA VAL A 545 20.56 2.04 -2.91
C VAL A 545 22.00 1.75 -3.30
N LYS A 546 22.90 2.69 -3.01
CA LYS A 546 24.35 2.47 -3.01
C LYS A 546 24.86 2.58 -1.58
N LEU A 547 25.66 1.63 -1.14
CA LEU A 547 26.22 1.62 0.22
C LEU A 547 27.73 1.91 0.18
N ARG A 548 28.17 2.80 1.08
CA ARG A 548 29.56 3.20 1.23
C ARG A 548 29.96 2.99 2.69
N TYR A 549 31.04 2.23 2.92
CA TYR A 549 31.48 1.86 4.27
C TYR A 549 32.77 2.62 4.60
N VAL A 550 32.73 3.52 5.56
CA VAL A 550 33.87 4.33 6.01
C VAL A 550 34.28 3.90 7.41
N SER A 551 35.40 3.20 7.52
CA SER A 551 35.89 2.68 8.81
C SER A 551 37.39 2.44 8.81
N PRO A 552 38.04 2.38 9.99
CA PRO A 552 39.38 1.83 10.11
C PRO A 552 39.34 0.34 9.76
N LYS A 553 40.44 -0.21 9.24
CA LYS A 553 40.53 -1.63 8.86
C LYS A 553 40.15 -2.61 9.97
N SER A 554 40.40 -2.26 11.24
CA SER A 554 40.03 -3.10 12.39
C SER A 554 38.55 -3.08 12.74
N LEU A 555 37.78 -2.11 12.24
CA LEU A 555 36.34 -1.97 12.48
C LEU A 555 35.52 -2.05 11.19
N SER A 556 36.03 -2.76 10.18
CA SER A 556 35.37 -2.95 8.89
C SER A 556 34.06 -3.73 9.03
N MET A 557 33.16 -3.56 8.05
CA MET A 557 31.92 -4.34 7.99
C MET A 557 32.24 -5.85 7.92
N PRO A 558 31.57 -6.70 8.71
CA PRO A 558 31.78 -8.15 8.60
C PRO A 558 31.46 -8.67 7.20
N SER A 559 32.29 -9.60 6.69
CA SER A 559 32.12 -10.17 5.34
C SER A 559 30.75 -10.80 5.14
N GLU A 560 30.21 -11.45 6.18
CA GLU A 560 28.86 -12.05 6.14
C GLU A 560 27.76 -11.03 5.78
N VAL A 561 27.88 -9.79 6.27
CA VAL A 561 26.91 -8.71 5.96
C VAL A 561 27.13 -8.22 4.53
N LEU A 562 28.38 -8.03 4.12
CA LEU A 562 28.72 -7.60 2.75
C LEU A 562 28.24 -8.61 1.70
N ASP A 563 28.44 -9.91 1.96
CA ASP A 563 28.03 -11.01 1.10
C ASP A 563 26.49 -11.11 1.02
N GLU A 564 25.79 -10.96 2.14
CA GLU A 564 24.33 -10.96 2.17
C GLU A 564 23.75 -9.79 1.35
N VAL A 565 24.33 -8.59 1.49
CA VAL A 565 23.92 -7.42 0.71
C VAL A 565 24.29 -7.57 -0.77
N ALA A 566 25.46 -8.13 -1.07
CA ALA A 566 25.93 -8.38 -2.44
C ALA A 566 25.05 -9.40 -3.17
N SER A 567 24.54 -10.41 -2.45
CA SER A 567 23.60 -11.41 -3.00
C SER A 567 22.31 -10.81 -3.55
N ARG A 568 22.00 -9.56 -3.19
CA ARG A 568 20.82 -8.80 -3.65
C ARG A 568 21.16 -7.76 -4.72
N GLY A 569 22.40 -7.71 -5.19
CA GLY A 569 22.84 -6.84 -6.31
C GLY A 569 23.02 -5.36 -5.95
N VAL A 570 23.22 -5.04 -4.68
CA VAL A 570 23.46 -3.66 -4.20
C VAL A 570 24.90 -3.24 -4.48
N ASP A 571 25.11 -2.03 -5.00
CA ASP A 571 26.44 -1.43 -5.20
C ASP A 571 27.07 -1.08 -3.84
N GLN A 572 28.24 -1.65 -3.56
CA GLN A 572 28.96 -1.53 -2.29
C GLN A 572 30.42 -1.15 -2.53
N SER A 573 30.99 -0.33 -1.65
CA SER A 573 32.44 -0.05 -1.64
C SER A 573 32.93 0.35 -0.26
N GLU A 574 34.14 -0.06 0.08
CA GLU A 574 34.81 0.23 1.36
C GLU A 574 35.85 1.34 1.21
N HIS A 575 35.92 2.21 2.21
CA HIS A 575 36.74 3.43 2.22
C HIS A 575 37.35 3.63 3.62
N THR A 576 38.54 4.21 3.66
CA THR A 576 39.17 4.65 4.92
C THR A 576 39.12 6.17 5.08
N ASP A 577 38.97 6.92 3.99
CA ASP A 577 38.88 8.37 3.99
C ASP A 577 37.43 8.83 3.85
N LEU A 578 37.00 9.68 4.78
CA LEU A 578 35.64 10.22 4.81
C LEU A 578 35.40 11.24 3.68
N ASP A 579 36.41 12.05 3.35
CA ASP A 579 36.27 13.12 2.36
C ASP A 579 35.96 12.61 0.95
N SER A 580 36.43 11.39 0.63
CA SER A 580 36.16 10.71 -0.65
C SER A 580 34.68 10.34 -0.85
N VAL A 581 33.91 10.17 0.22
CA VAL A 581 32.51 9.67 0.16
C VAL A 581 31.49 10.77 0.44
N VAL A 582 31.84 11.73 1.31
CA VAL A 582 30.91 12.73 1.85
C VAL A 582 30.24 13.60 0.77
N ARG A 583 30.91 13.85 -0.35
CA ARG A 583 30.36 14.69 -1.43
C ARG A 583 29.21 14.03 -2.18
N ASP A 584 29.20 12.70 -2.22
CA ASP A 584 28.27 11.93 -3.06
C ASP A 584 27.18 11.22 -2.24
N CYS A 585 27.27 11.24 -0.91
CA CYS A 585 26.25 10.63 -0.05
C CYS A 585 25.02 11.52 0.15
N ASP A 586 23.85 10.89 0.21
CA ASP A 586 22.57 11.51 0.57
C ASP A 586 22.20 11.23 2.03
N VAL A 587 22.75 10.17 2.61
CA VAL A 587 22.61 9.84 4.04
C VAL A 587 24.00 9.56 4.62
N LEU A 588 24.38 10.34 5.64
CA LEU A 588 25.57 10.12 6.45
C LEU A 588 25.16 9.51 7.79
N TYR A 589 25.29 8.19 7.91
CA TYR A 589 24.91 7.44 9.11
C TYR A 589 26.15 7.16 9.96
N VAL A 590 26.25 7.90 11.07
CA VAL A 590 27.43 7.89 11.95
C VAL A 590 27.17 6.95 13.12
N THR A 591 28.21 6.24 13.56
CA THR A 591 28.16 5.29 14.68
C THR A 591 29.14 5.62 15.78
N ARG A 592 28.72 5.29 17.01
CA ARG A 592 29.57 5.33 18.20
C ARG A 592 30.54 4.15 18.19
N VAL A 593 31.82 4.43 18.45
CA VAL A 593 32.82 3.39 18.76
C VAL A 593 32.49 2.76 20.12
N GLN A 594 32.21 1.46 20.14
CA GLN A 594 31.68 0.78 21.32
C GLN A 594 32.79 0.43 22.32
N LYS A 595 33.06 1.32 23.28
CA LYS A 595 34.08 1.14 24.34
C LYS A 595 33.99 -0.25 24.99
N GLU A 596 32.78 -0.71 25.26
CA GLU A 596 32.48 -1.99 25.91
C GLU A 596 32.84 -3.25 25.11
N ARG A 597 33.29 -3.11 23.85
CA ARG A 597 33.67 -4.23 22.97
C ARG A 597 35.17 -4.34 22.71
N PHE A 598 35.97 -3.42 23.24
CA PHE A 598 37.43 -3.48 23.10
C PHE A 598 38.04 -4.25 24.27
N GLU A 599 38.95 -5.18 23.97
CA GLU A 599 39.77 -5.87 24.97
C GLU A 599 40.85 -4.91 25.50
N GLU A 600 41.50 -4.18 24.58
CA GLU A 600 42.58 -3.24 24.89
C GLU A 600 42.08 -1.79 24.84
N MET A 601 42.16 -1.11 25.97
CA MET A 601 41.68 0.28 26.11
C MET A 601 42.48 1.29 25.27
N GLU A 602 43.73 1.00 24.97
CA GLU A 602 44.61 1.86 24.15
C GLU A 602 44.15 1.91 22.70
N GLU A 603 43.64 0.79 22.17
CA GLU A 603 43.06 0.73 20.84
C GLU A 603 41.77 1.55 20.75
N TYR A 604 40.90 1.44 21.76
CA TYR A 604 39.70 2.28 21.85
C TYR A 604 40.05 3.77 21.84
N GLU A 605 41.01 4.21 22.65
CA GLU A 605 41.41 5.62 22.75
C GLU A 605 41.98 6.17 21.44
N ARG A 606 42.66 5.32 20.66
CA ARG A 606 43.16 5.66 19.31
C ARG A 606 42.04 5.82 18.29
N LEU A 607 41.01 4.97 18.33
CA LEU A 607 39.97 4.89 17.30
C LEU A 607 38.73 5.75 17.59
N LYS A 608 38.42 6.02 18.86
CA LYS A 608 37.13 6.61 19.30
C LYS A 608 36.71 7.91 18.60
N LEU A 609 37.67 8.72 18.16
CA LEU A 609 37.44 10.03 17.54
C LEU A 609 38.18 10.17 16.20
N GLN A 610 38.50 9.04 15.56
CA GLN A 610 39.14 9.07 14.25
C GLN A 610 38.23 9.70 13.18
N TYR A 611 36.93 9.45 13.26
CA TYR A 611 35.91 10.07 12.41
C TYR A 611 35.03 10.97 13.25
N CYS A 612 35.30 12.28 13.17
CA CYS A 612 34.50 13.31 13.85
C CYS A 612 33.79 14.18 12.83
N ILE A 613 32.46 14.22 12.91
CA ILE A 613 31.63 15.11 12.11
C ILE A 613 31.60 16.48 12.78
N THR A 614 32.07 17.48 12.06
CA THR A 614 32.12 18.88 12.50
C THR A 614 31.43 19.77 11.46
N PRO A 615 31.11 21.04 11.77
CA PRO A 615 30.58 21.97 10.77
C PRO A 615 31.45 22.04 9.50
N LYS A 616 32.78 21.90 9.62
CA LYS A 616 33.70 21.84 8.47
C LYS A 616 33.47 20.62 7.57
N THR A 617 33.13 19.47 8.16
CA THR A 617 32.75 18.26 7.43
C THR A 617 31.42 18.48 6.71
N LEU A 618 30.45 19.10 7.38
CA LEU A 618 29.12 19.38 6.83
C LEU A 618 29.13 20.36 5.66
N ILE A 619 30.12 21.25 5.54
CA ILE A 619 30.30 22.10 4.35
C ILE A 619 30.54 21.27 3.08
N LYS A 620 31.12 20.07 3.20
CA LYS A 620 31.42 19.18 2.07
C LYS A 620 30.26 18.23 1.74
N VAL A 621 29.34 18.02 2.68
CA VAL A 621 28.15 17.19 2.53
C VAL A 621 27.17 17.92 1.62
N LYS A 622 26.42 17.20 0.78
CA LYS A 622 25.35 17.80 -0.04
C LYS A 622 24.36 18.59 0.81
N ASP A 623 23.79 19.65 0.25
CA ASP A 623 22.79 20.46 0.93
C ASP A 623 21.49 19.69 1.19
N THR A 624 21.17 18.71 0.34
CA THR A 624 19.98 17.85 0.46
C THR A 624 20.21 16.59 1.28
N ALA A 625 21.44 16.32 1.73
CA ALA A 625 21.74 15.11 2.48
C ALA A 625 21.34 15.24 3.95
N ILE A 626 21.18 14.11 4.62
CA ILE A 626 20.84 14.04 6.05
C ILE A 626 21.94 13.34 6.86
N VAL A 627 22.11 13.76 8.10
CA VAL A 627 23.05 13.20 9.08
C VAL A 627 22.26 12.46 10.16
N MET A 628 22.49 11.16 10.26
CA MET A 628 21.79 10.24 11.15
C MET A 628 22.75 9.63 12.17
N HIS A 629 22.22 9.28 13.34
CA HIS A 629 22.99 8.66 14.41
C HIS A 629 22.05 7.90 15.36
N PRO A 630 22.27 6.60 15.64
CA PRO A 630 21.38 5.80 16.48
C PRO A 630 21.37 6.21 17.96
N LEU A 631 22.40 6.98 18.38
CA LEU A 631 22.65 7.47 19.73
C LEU A 631 22.91 6.34 20.76
N PRO A 632 23.61 6.63 21.88
CA PRO A 632 24.15 7.91 22.30
C PRO A 632 25.40 8.29 21.50
N ARG A 633 25.70 9.59 21.39
CA ARG A 633 26.99 10.08 20.88
C ARG A 633 27.90 10.46 22.03
N VAL A 634 29.22 10.35 21.83
CA VAL A 634 30.26 10.71 22.81
C VAL A 634 31.07 11.91 22.32
N GLY A 635 31.47 11.92 21.05
CA GLY A 635 32.25 12.99 20.43
C GLY A 635 32.43 12.86 18.91
N GLU A 636 31.96 11.77 18.32
CA GLU A 636 31.94 11.47 16.89
C GLU A 636 31.08 12.47 16.08
N ILE A 637 30.18 13.22 16.73
CA ILE A 637 29.46 14.35 16.15
C ILE A 637 29.61 15.54 17.11
N SER A 638 30.16 16.65 16.62
CA SER A 638 30.25 17.90 17.37
C SER A 638 28.86 18.42 17.73
N PRO A 639 28.62 18.89 18.97
CA PRO A 639 27.36 19.56 19.32
C PRO A 639 27.02 20.77 18.46
N GLU A 640 28.02 21.42 17.85
CA GLU A 640 27.82 22.53 16.92
C GLU A 640 27.07 22.11 15.65
N CYS A 641 27.04 20.81 15.33
CA CYS A 641 26.25 20.28 14.21
C CYS A 641 24.76 20.22 14.52
N ASP A 642 24.32 20.39 15.78
CA ASP A 642 22.90 20.24 16.17
C ASP A 642 21.99 21.29 15.54
N SER A 643 22.53 22.49 15.26
CA SER A 643 21.78 23.57 14.63
C SER A 643 21.70 23.44 13.11
N ASP A 644 22.46 22.52 12.50
CA ASP A 644 22.39 22.28 11.05
C ASP A 644 21.07 21.56 10.71
N PRO A 645 20.27 22.06 9.75
CA PRO A 645 18.97 21.46 9.41
C PRO A 645 19.07 20.00 8.93
N ARG A 646 20.23 19.60 8.40
CA ARG A 646 20.55 18.24 7.93
C ARG A 646 20.78 17.27 9.08
N SER A 647 21.04 17.76 10.30
CA SER A 647 21.21 16.92 11.48
C SER A 647 19.85 16.41 11.98
N VAL A 648 19.52 15.17 11.62
CA VAL A 648 18.18 14.62 11.86
C VAL A 648 18.14 13.61 13.00
N TYR A 649 19.26 13.31 13.67
CA TYR A 649 19.35 12.27 14.70
C TYR A 649 18.42 12.46 15.91
N PHE A 650 17.97 13.69 16.22
CA PHE A 650 16.91 13.88 17.22
C PHE A 650 15.50 13.65 16.66
N ARG A 651 15.24 14.05 15.41
CA ARG A 651 13.98 13.70 14.70
C ARG A 651 13.85 12.19 14.52
N GLN A 652 14.96 11.51 14.22
CA GLN A 652 15.10 10.05 14.19
C GLN A 652 14.63 9.40 15.50
N MET A 653 14.91 9.98 16.67
CA MET A 653 14.43 9.44 17.94
C MET A 653 12.90 9.54 18.08
N GLU A 654 12.32 10.64 17.62
CA GLU A 654 10.87 10.85 17.60
C GLU A 654 10.19 9.87 16.63
N TYR A 655 10.76 9.69 15.44
CA TYR A 655 10.34 8.70 14.46
C TYR A 655 10.38 7.27 15.00
N GLY A 656 11.35 6.97 15.87
CA GLY A 656 11.40 5.73 16.62
C GLY A 656 10.14 5.44 17.44
N MET A 657 9.54 6.45 18.07
CA MET A 657 8.30 6.29 18.81
C MET A 657 7.15 5.92 17.87
N TYR A 658 7.01 6.59 16.73
CA TYR A 658 5.90 6.35 15.78
C TYR A 658 5.95 4.95 15.16
N ILE A 659 7.14 4.47 14.79
CA ILE A 659 7.34 3.11 14.27
C ILE A 659 6.94 2.07 15.31
N ARG A 660 7.26 2.31 16.58
CA ARG A 660 6.91 1.38 17.66
C ARG A 660 5.45 1.43 18.02
N MET A 661 4.81 2.61 17.92
CA MET A 661 3.36 2.72 18.02
C MET A 661 2.67 1.87 16.95
N ALA A 662 3.13 1.98 15.69
CA ALA A 662 2.60 1.19 14.59
C ALA A 662 2.79 -0.32 14.82
N LEU A 663 4.00 -0.76 15.19
CA LEU A 663 4.26 -2.17 15.50
C LEU A 663 3.34 -2.69 16.61
N LEU A 664 3.26 -2.01 17.75
CA LEU A 664 2.42 -2.43 18.87
C LEU A 664 0.94 -2.54 18.45
N ALA A 665 0.44 -1.55 17.70
CA ALA A 665 -0.96 -1.52 17.26
C ALA A 665 -1.30 -2.65 16.26
N MET A 666 -0.40 -2.93 15.32
CA MET A 666 -0.57 -3.96 14.30
C MET A 666 -0.46 -5.37 14.90
N LEU A 667 0.54 -5.62 15.75
CA LEU A 667 0.76 -6.94 16.38
C LEU A 667 -0.36 -7.34 17.33
N LEU A 668 -1.01 -6.35 17.98
CA LEU A 668 -2.16 -6.55 18.87
C LEU A 668 -3.51 -6.50 18.13
N GLY A 669 -3.51 -6.44 16.79
CA GLY A 669 -4.68 -6.57 15.93
C GLY A 669 -5.69 -5.43 16.07
N LYS A 670 -5.19 -4.19 16.19
CA LYS A 670 -6.06 -3.00 16.31
C LYS A 670 -6.08 -2.10 15.07
N VAL A 671 -5.13 -2.27 14.15
CA VAL A 671 -5.01 -1.50 12.90
C VAL A 671 -4.86 -2.44 11.72
#